data_AF-M0LVT0-F1
#
_entry.id   AF-M0LVT0-F1
#
_cell.length_a   1.000
_cell.length_b   1.000
_cell.length_c   1.000
_cell.angle_alpha   90.00
_cell.angle_beta   90.00
_cell.angle_gamma   90.00
#
_symmetry.space_group_name_H-M   'P 1'
#
loop_
_entity.id
_entity.type
_entity.pdbx_description
1 polymer ?
#
loop_
_entity_poly.entity_id
_entity_poly.type
_entity_poly.pdbx_seq_one_letter_code
_entity_poly.pdbx_strand_id
1 'polypeptide(L)'
;MVPAAIRRRYAVKFGIALLVLGLSVGLIGFVATAGITHEVEERVQDDHAEFAGQEAQGLQMWNEQNEHTIGVIAWSGVVAADDPAAIQERFLDWEEHLDADTFAISYVDTDEGTVLASTDDDLREASADEIENVPEVAYESATEQVPWVSSPYVLEGELGEETAVITYVLSVPGQDDRAIVYTADLEAYGSQFQDDERTTTVVVDGADRIILDDAGYGDEYETLNSAYDGDAGLLEAARTEGASTQELETAPSVLESYGFEADEYVASAARVSGTDWVVVTHEPIEETYGFVAAVNEWGLIATAVGVLLIGAVGAVVGRNTASSIDKLTRKAERMEEGDLDVDLETKRIDNIGRLYDGFDSMRVALRDQIEEAEAAREEAERERERVEQINARLEEKADEYSDVMEAAAAGDLTARMDVDDGNADDEAMAEIAAEFNEMLAEIETTVAEAERFATAVATASEQVTASSEEVRSASRQVTESIQEISDGAERQNEALQSVNQEMSALSTTTEEIAASSNEVADLAERTAETGESGREAARDAVTAMDEIEDDAKGAVTEIRRLEEEVQQIDELIATISEIARQTNMLALNANIEASRSASGEDDEGFAAVAQEVKALSENVAEAADEAEKRLEAIRDRTERSAAEIEGTSAEIEDASRRVSEAVEALEAIAKLADETNVGVQEISAATQQQAASTQEVVAMVDDAATISEETTAEAENVAAAAEEQTSALTEVTQSASSLSEQAVQLSEALDRFDTEAEPEDLASDVAVDVGEFATNVVVEAEGEDAAETEVDDTPAEISADEILGLETEGDAEADVETDDGTEPIAFDDEAPSDAADPLSPVDEEASDSAAVTDAGGADPLAPTGSDGEADDESETEHDDVFTFGEGEDESEGESKDEDPTDDSE
;
A
#
# COMPACT_ATOMS: atom_id res chain seq x y z
N MET A 1 -68.93 -12.96 14.62
CA MET A 1 -70.23 -12.40 14.16
C MET A 1 -70.16 -10.88 14.20
N VAL A 2 -70.58 -10.16 13.16
CA VAL A 2 -70.50 -8.68 13.14
C VAL A 2 -71.68 -8.04 13.90
N PRO A 3 -71.43 -7.11 14.85
CA PRO A 3 -72.48 -6.35 15.56
C PRO A 3 -73.52 -5.68 14.66
N ALA A 4 -74.76 -5.58 15.15
CA ALA A 4 -75.88 -5.05 14.39
C ALA A 4 -75.72 -3.56 13.97
N ALA A 5 -75.00 -2.76 14.78
CA ALA A 5 -74.71 -1.36 14.49
C ALA A 5 -73.83 -1.19 13.23
N ILE A 6 -72.77 -2.00 13.11
CA ILE A 6 -71.87 -2.00 11.95
C ILE A 6 -72.62 -2.48 10.69
N ARG A 7 -73.50 -3.48 10.82
CA ARG A 7 -74.22 -4.04 9.67
C ARG A 7 -75.15 -3.05 8.96
N ARG A 8 -75.71 -2.06 9.68
CA ARG A 8 -76.71 -1.09 9.15
C ARG A 8 -76.13 0.19 8.54
N ARG A 9 -74.84 0.52 8.74
CA ARG A 9 -74.26 1.79 8.28
C ARG A 9 -73.07 1.57 7.36
N TYR A 10 -73.20 1.97 6.09
CA TYR A 10 -72.13 1.87 5.09
C TYR A 10 -70.82 2.52 5.57
N ALA A 11 -70.89 3.76 6.08
CA ALA A 11 -69.75 4.50 6.63
C ALA A 11 -68.94 3.73 7.68
N VAL A 12 -69.61 2.93 8.52
CA VAL A 12 -68.96 2.17 9.59
C VAL A 12 -68.23 0.94 9.04
N LYS A 13 -68.75 0.32 7.97
CA LYS A 13 -68.05 -0.78 7.28
C LYS A 13 -66.83 -0.25 6.52
N PHE A 14 -67.00 0.86 5.80
CA PHE A 14 -65.93 1.51 5.04
C PHE A 14 -64.80 2.01 5.95
N GLY A 15 -65.15 2.66 7.07
CA GLY A 15 -64.17 3.07 8.08
C GLY A 15 -63.45 1.90 8.75
N ILE A 16 -64.10 0.75 8.95
CA ILE A 16 -63.43 -0.47 9.44
C ILE A 16 -62.49 -1.06 8.38
N ALA A 17 -62.87 -1.07 7.10
CA ALA A 17 -62.00 -1.55 6.02
C ALA A 17 -60.74 -0.68 5.89
N LEU A 18 -60.89 0.65 5.92
CA LEU A 18 -59.76 1.60 5.94
C LEU A 18 -58.89 1.46 7.19
N LEU A 19 -59.48 1.22 8.37
CA LEU A 19 -58.74 0.99 9.61
C LEU A 19 -57.94 -0.32 9.56
N VAL A 20 -58.49 -1.39 8.94
CA VAL A 20 -57.74 -2.62 8.72
C VAL A 20 -56.60 -2.39 7.72
N LEU A 21 -56.85 -1.70 6.60
CA LEU A 21 -55.82 -1.38 5.61
C LEU A 21 -54.70 -0.52 6.21
N GLY A 22 -55.04 0.53 6.95
CA GLY A 22 -54.07 1.39 7.64
C GLY A 22 -53.27 0.66 8.73
N LEU A 23 -53.89 -0.28 9.47
CA LEU A 23 -53.16 -1.14 10.40
C LEU A 23 -52.26 -2.15 9.68
N SER A 24 -52.65 -2.66 8.51
CA SER A 24 -51.79 -3.54 7.70
C SER A 24 -50.59 -2.80 7.12
N VAL A 25 -50.79 -1.61 6.53
CA VAL A 25 -49.69 -0.76 6.04
C VAL A 25 -48.79 -0.30 7.19
N GLY A 26 -49.37 0.11 8.32
CA GLY A 26 -48.61 0.48 9.51
C GLY A 26 -47.79 -0.67 10.11
N LEU A 27 -48.32 -1.90 10.10
CA LEU A 27 -47.58 -3.08 10.54
C LEU A 27 -46.46 -3.48 9.57
N ILE A 28 -46.70 -3.39 8.26
CA ILE A 28 -45.67 -3.69 7.25
C ILE A 28 -44.56 -2.64 7.31
N GLY A 29 -44.89 -1.35 7.37
CA GLY A 29 -43.90 -0.27 7.52
C GLY A 29 -43.08 -0.42 8.80
N PHE A 30 -43.71 -0.68 9.94
CA PHE A 30 -43.01 -0.91 11.21
C PHE A 30 -42.07 -2.12 11.15
N VAL A 31 -42.48 -3.23 10.53
CA VAL A 31 -41.61 -4.43 10.38
C VAL A 31 -40.48 -4.20 9.37
N ALA A 32 -40.73 -3.46 8.29
CA ALA A 32 -39.71 -3.12 7.31
C ALA A 32 -38.66 -2.16 7.89
N THR A 33 -39.07 -1.08 8.56
CA THR A 33 -38.15 -0.16 9.26
C THR A 33 -37.36 -0.90 10.33
N ALA A 34 -38.00 -1.74 11.17
CA ALA A 34 -37.28 -2.50 12.19
C ALA A 34 -36.27 -3.52 11.61
N GLY A 35 -36.55 -4.10 10.43
CA GLY A 35 -35.59 -4.96 9.73
C GLY A 35 -34.41 -4.18 9.17
N ILE A 36 -34.66 -3.04 8.52
CA ILE A 36 -33.61 -2.16 7.98
C ILE A 36 -32.74 -1.60 9.11
N THR A 37 -33.33 -1.19 10.23
CA THR A 37 -32.59 -0.76 11.43
C THR A 37 -31.62 -1.85 11.90
N HIS A 38 -32.10 -3.08 12.09
CA HIS A 38 -31.27 -4.19 12.56
C HIS A 38 -30.13 -4.56 11.58
N GLU A 39 -30.39 -4.55 10.27
CA GLU A 39 -29.38 -4.87 9.24
C GLU A 39 -28.28 -3.79 9.11
N VAL A 40 -28.59 -2.53 9.42
CA VAL A 40 -27.58 -1.46 9.44
C VAL A 40 -26.88 -1.40 10.81
N GLU A 41 -27.58 -1.72 11.90
CA GLU A 41 -27.01 -1.89 13.25
C GLU A 41 -25.98 -3.04 13.29
N GLU A 42 -26.30 -4.19 12.68
CA GLU A 42 -25.39 -5.35 12.55
C GLU A 42 -24.17 -5.00 11.66
N ARG A 43 -24.37 -4.34 10.51
CA ARG A 43 -23.26 -3.88 9.66
C ARG A 43 -22.35 -2.88 10.38
N VAL A 44 -22.90 -1.89 11.08
CA VAL A 44 -22.08 -0.90 11.82
C VAL A 44 -21.23 -1.60 12.89
N GLN A 45 -21.77 -2.62 13.57
CA GLN A 45 -20.98 -3.41 14.53
C GLN A 45 -19.86 -4.22 13.84
N ASP A 46 -20.11 -4.82 12.67
CA ASP A 46 -19.07 -5.50 11.89
C ASP A 46 -18.00 -4.51 11.39
N ASP A 47 -18.40 -3.35 10.83
CA ASP A 47 -17.52 -2.31 10.31
C ASP A 47 -16.56 -1.77 11.41
N HIS A 48 -17.05 -1.51 12.62
CA HIS A 48 -16.20 -1.06 13.74
C HIS A 48 -15.35 -2.18 14.38
N ALA A 49 -15.82 -3.43 14.34
CA ALA A 49 -15.00 -4.57 14.74
C ALA A 49 -13.83 -4.78 13.75
N GLU A 50 -14.07 -4.58 12.45
CA GLU A 50 -13.03 -4.60 11.43
C GLU A 50 -12.03 -3.46 11.65
N PHE A 51 -12.50 -2.22 11.87
CA PHE A 51 -11.62 -1.08 12.16
C PHE A 51 -10.67 -1.32 13.34
N ALA A 52 -11.19 -1.77 14.50
CA ALA A 52 -10.34 -2.15 15.63
C ALA A 52 -9.37 -3.30 15.28
N GLY A 53 -9.79 -4.23 14.42
CA GLY A 53 -8.95 -5.29 13.86
C GLY A 53 -7.85 -4.80 12.92
N GLN A 54 -8.06 -3.72 12.16
CA GLN A 54 -7.05 -3.08 11.31
C GLN A 54 -5.99 -2.39 12.19
N GLU A 55 -6.39 -1.58 13.17
CA GLU A 55 -5.45 -0.91 14.09
C GLU A 55 -4.65 -1.92 14.94
N ALA A 56 -5.26 -3.05 15.33
CA ALA A 56 -4.55 -4.15 16.00
C ALA A 56 -3.53 -4.88 15.09
N GLN A 57 -3.73 -4.89 13.77
CA GLN A 57 -2.77 -5.41 12.79
C GLN A 57 -1.65 -4.40 12.52
N GLY A 58 -1.95 -3.09 12.48
CA GLY A 58 -0.95 -2.03 12.40
C GLY A 58 0.05 -2.11 13.56
N LEU A 59 -0.46 -2.18 14.80
CA LEU A 59 0.38 -2.28 15.99
C LEU A 59 1.12 -3.63 16.10
N GLN A 60 0.56 -4.70 15.54
CA GLN A 60 1.28 -5.97 15.39
C GLN A 60 2.48 -5.79 14.46
N MET A 61 2.28 -5.21 13.28
CA MET A 61 3.33 -4.96 12.29
C MET A 61 4.42 -4.06 12.86
N TRP A 62 4.06 -3.00 13.60
CA TRP A 62 5.01 -2.14 14.29
C TRP A 62 5.84 -2.87 15.34
N ASN A 63 5.23 -3.73 16.18
CA ASN A 63 5.98 -4.56 17.13
C ASN A 63 6.92 -5.55 16.40
N GLU A 64 6.42 -6.26 15.40
CA GLU A 64 7.21 -7.23 14.61
C GLU A 64 8.38 -6.54 13.87
N GLN A 65 8.19 -5.33 13.35
CA GLN A 65 9.24 -4.52 12.73
C GLN A 65 10.30 -4.07 13.76
N ASN A 66 9.90 -3.69 14.97
CA ASN A 66 10.86 -3.34 16.03
C ASN A 66 11.64 -4.56 16.54
N GLU A 67 10.99 -5.73 16.66
CA GLU A 67 11.66 -7.01 16.94
C GLU A 67 12.65 -7.40 15.80
N HIS A 68 12.31 -7.08 14.55
CA HIS A 68 13.21 -7.26 13.41
C HIS A 68 14.42 -6.30 13.47
N THR A 69 14.20 -5.02 13.76
CA THR A 69 15.26 -3.99 13.86
C THR A 69 16.30 -4.32 14.93
N ILE A 70 15.89 -4.67 16.16
CA ILE A 70 16.85 -5.13 17.19
C ILE A 70 17.57 -6.42 16.77
N GLY A 71 16.91 -7.30 16.00
CA GLY A 71 17.50 -8.44 15.34
C GLY A 71 18.63 -8.05 14.36
N VAL A 72 18.34 -7.18 13.39
CA VAL A 72 19.32 -6.70 12.39
C VAL A 72 20.53 -6.03 13.07
N ILE A 73 20.30 -5.26 14.13
CA ILE A 73 21.38 -4.64 14.92
C ILE A 73 22.24 -5.72 15.60
N ALA A 74 21.64 -6.65 16.34
CA ALA A 74 22.36 -7.68 17.10
C ALA A 74 23.10 -8.71 16.24
N TRP A 75 22.54 -9.05 15.07
CA TRP A 75 23.14 -9.99 14.12
C TRP A 75 24.16 -9.34 13.18
N SER A 76 24.34 -8.01 13.25
CA SER A 76 25.25 -7.26 12.38
C SER A 76 26.73 -7.64 12.56
N GLY A 77 27.49 -7.59 11.46
CA GLY A 77 28.92 -7.88 11.46
C GLY A 77 29.79 -6.96 12.32
N VAL A 78 29.29 -5.79 12.74
CA VAL A 78 30.01 -4.88 13.66
C VAL A 78 29.80 -5.28 15.12
N VAL A 79 28.57 -5.66 15.51
CA VAL A 79 28.28 -6.17 16.85
C VAL A 79 28.94 -7.54 17.06
N ALA A 80 28.93 -8.40 16.04
CA ALA A 80 29.65 -9.67 16.04
C ALA A 80 31.20 -9.55 16.09
N ALA A 81 31.76 -8.34 15.95
CA ALA A 81 33.20 -8.09 16.07
C ALA A 81 33.66 -7.74 17.50
N ASP A 82 32.74 -7.41 18.41
CA ASP A 82 33.01 -6.97 19.80
C ASP A 82 34.06 -5.84 19.91
N ASP A 83 33.99 -4.85 19.01
CA ASP A 83 34.73 -3.58 19.13
C ASP A 83 33.76 -2.44 19.46
N PRO A 84 33.67 -2.01 20.74
CA PRO A 84 32.78 -0.94 21.15
C PRO A 84 32.98 0.38 20.41
N ALA A 85 34.19 0.69 19.90
CA ALA A 85 34.43 1.92 19.17
C ALA A 85 33.81 1.88 17.76
N ALA A 86 33.87 0.73 17.08
CA ALA A 86 33.23 0.54 15.79
C ALA A 86 31.69 0.41 15.92
N ILE A 87 31.22 -0.26 16.97
CA ILE A 87 29.79 -0.34 17.30
C ILE A 87 29.24 1.06 17.59
N GLN A 88 29.96 1.89 18.36
CA GLN A 88 29.57 3.27 18.65
C GLN A 88 29.48 4.15 17.39
N GLU A 89 30.43 4.03 16.46
CA GLU A 89 30.39 4.78 15.19
C GLU A 89 29.18 4.35 14.35
N ARG A 90 28.88 3.04 14.29
CA ARG A 90 27.72 2.52 13.55
C ARG A 90 26.37 2.80 14.23
N PHE A 91 26.31 2.91 15.56
CA PHE A 91 25.07 3.28 16.25
C PHE A 91 24.65 4.72 15.94
N LEU A 92 25.60 5.67 15.91
CA LEU A 92 25.33 7.06 15.53
C LEU A 92 24.98 7.20 14.03
N ASP A 93 25.61 6.38 13.17
CA ASP A 93 25.27 6.28 11.75
C ASP A 93 23.88 5.65 11.52
N TRP A 94 23.44 4.71 12.38
CA TRP A 94 22.06 4.22 12.38
C TRP A 94 21.06 5.24 12.92
N GLU A 95 21.40 5.99 13.98
CA GLU A 95 20.55 7.06 14.52
C GLU A 95 20.28 8.19 13.49
N GLU A 96 21.20 8.45 12.56
CA GLU A 96 20.99 9.40 11.45
C GLU A 96 20.16 8.81 10.27
N HIS A 97 19.91 7.48 10.23
CA HIS A 97 19.35 6.79 9.05
C HIS A 97 18.24 5.75 9.29
N LEU A 98 17.91 5.41 10.55
CA LEU A 98 16.70 4.67 10.91
C LEU A 98 15.47 5.58 10.87
N ASP A 99 14.28 5.00 10.94
CA ASP A 99 13.03 5.76 11.04
C ASP A 99 12.98 6.61 12.32
N ALA A 100 12.17 7.68 12.26
CA ALA A 100 12.03 8.66 13.33
C ALA A 100 11.54 8.07 14.68
N ASP A 101 11.01 6.85 14.65
CA ASP A 101 10.51 6.07 15.77
C ASP A 101 11.65 5.44 16.62
N THR A 102 12.93 5.64 16.28
CA THR A 102 14.08 5.16 17.09
C THR A 102 14.45 6.18 18.17
N PHE A 103 14.33 5.82 19.44
CA PHE A 103 14.71 6.70 20.56
C PHE A 103 16.16 6.48 21.02
N ALA A 104 16.59 5.23 21.25
CA ALA A 104 17.96 4.93 21.69
C ALA A 104 18.42 3.51 21.37
N ILE A 105 19.74 3.33 21.23
CA ILE A 105 20.38 2.01 21.01
C ILE A 105 21.59 1.88 21.94
N SER A 106 21.71 0.79 22.71
CA SER A 106 22.83 0.52 23.62
C SER A 106 23.37 -0.91 23.50
N TYR A 107 24.68 -1.06 23.63
CA TYR A 107 25.42 -2.34 23.62
C TYR A 107 25.97 -2.61 25.03
N VAL A 108 25.61 -3.75 25.62
CA VAL A 108 25.80 -4.01 27.06
C VAL A 108 26.62 -5.27 27.29
N ASP A 109 27.65 -5.15 28.14
CA ASP A 109 28.32 -6.30 28.79
C ASP A 109 27.47 -6.75 29.97
N THR A 110 26.93 -7.97 29.90
CA THR A 110 26.01 -8.51 30.91
C THR A 110 26.73 -9.23 32.06
N ASP A 111 28.05 -9.48 31.96
CA ASP A 111 28.86 -10.19 32.97
C ASP A 111 29.67 -9.18 33.83
N GLU A 112 30.10 -8.04 33.26
CA GLU A 112 30.61 -6.87 34.01
C GLU A 112 29.51 -5.86 34.39
N GLY A 113 28.37 -5.84 33.68
CA GLY A 113 27.20 -5.00 33.98
C GLY A 113 27.35 -3.55 33.53
N THR A 114 27.94 -3.32 32.35
CA THR A 114 28.34 -2.00 31.84
C THR A 114 27.90 -1.76 30.40
N VAL A 115 27.57 -0.51 30.09
CA VAL A 115 27.25 -0.07 28.73
C VAL A 115 28.54 0.25 27.99
N LEU A 116 28.80 -0.49 26.90
CA LEU A 116 30.04 -0.41 26.12
C LEU A 116 29.96 0.63 24.99
N ALA A 117 28.77 0.78 24.38
CA ALA A 117 28.45 1.80 23.39
C ALA A 117 26.96 2.16 23.52
N SER A 118 26.60 3.40 23.21
CA SER A 118 25.20 3.86 23.25
C SER A 118 25.00 5.07 22.34
N THR A 119 23.82 5.25 21.74
CA THR A 119 23.47 6.52 21.09
C THR A 119 23.40 7.64 22.13
N ASP A 120 22.65 7.43 23.22
CA ASP A 120 22.65 8.25 24.43
C ASP A 120 24.09 8.53 24.93
N ASP A 121 24.43 9.82 25.09
CA ASP A 121 25.75 10.32 25.49
C ASP A 121 26.09 10.06 26.98
N ASP A 122 25.09 10.10 27.87
CA ASP A 122 25.23 9.95 29.32
C ASP A 122 25.24 8.47 29.75
N LEU A 123 24.67 7.55 28.96
CA LEU A 123 24.76 6.10 29.20
C LEU A 123 26.12 5.46 28.84
N ARG A 124 27.04 6.15 28.14
CA ARG A 124 28.33 5.54 27.73
C ARG A 124 29.30 5.36 28.90
N GLU A 125 29.91 4.17 29.00
CA GLU A 125 30.68 3.71 30.18
C GLU A 125 29.86 3.63 31.49
N ALA A 126 28.52 3.76 31.44
CA ALA A 126 27.63 3.71 32.60
C ALA A 126 27.32 2.27 33.06
N SER A 127 26.61 2.13 34.19
CA SER A 127 26.13 0.83 34.66
C SER A 127 24.93 0.38 33.83
N ALA A 128 24.80 -0.91 33.52
CA ALA A 128 23.59 -1.45 32.89
C ALA A 128 22.32 -1.25 33.75
N ASP A 129 22.50 -1.19 35.08
CA ASP A 129 21.48 -0.81 36.08
C ASP A 129 20.98 0.65 35.95
N GLU A 130 21.64 1.50 35.15
CA GLU A 130 21.28 2.92 34.94
C GLU A 130 20.43 3.12 33.67
N ILE A 131 20.22 2.07 32.85
CA ILE A 131 19.21 2.07 31.78
C ILE A 131 17.81 1.93 32.42
N GLU A 132 16.94 2.91 32.19
CA GLU A 132 15.61 2.93 32.83
C GLU A 132 14.71 1.79 32.33
N ASN A 133 13.92 1.22 33.26
CA ASN A 133 13.00 0.10 33.07
C ASN A 133 13.58 -1.21 32.46
N VAL A 134 14.91 -1.36 32.35
CA VAL A 134 15.57 -2.61 31.98
C VAL A 134 16.16 -3.32 33.23
N PRO A 135 15.43 -4.25 33.89
CA PRO A 135 15.93 -4.96 35.06
C PRO A 135 16.93 -6.07 34.69
N GLU A 136 17.75 -6.50 35.66
CA GLU A 136 18.68 -7.66 35.57
C GLU A 136 18.05 -8.91 34.89
N VAL A 137 16.76 -9.16 35.13
CA VAL A 137 16.03 -10.30 34.55
C VAL A 137 15.70 -10.16 33.06
N ALA A 138 15.75 -8.96 32.47
CA ALA A 138 15.62 -8.76 31.02
C ALA A 138 16.77 -9.49 30.30
N TYR A 139 18.01 -9.23 30.72
CA TYR A 139 19.20 -9.91 30.22
C TYR A 139 19.21 -11.43 30.51
N GLU A 140 18.62 -11.90 31.63
CA GLU A 140 18.45 -13.34 31.90
C GLU A 140 17.37 -14.03 31.05
N SER A 141 16.47 -13.29 30.40
CA SER A 141 15.27 -13.85 29.72
C SER A 141 15.18 -13.56 28.22
N ALA A 142 15.87 -12.53 27.74
CA ALA A 142 16.21 -12.35 26.34
C ALA A 142 17.00 -13.56 25.79
N THR A 143 16.95 -13.74 24.47
CA THR A 143 17.72 -14.78 23.75
C THR A 143 18.20 -14.25 22.40
N GLU A 144 18.95 -15.04 21.62
CA GLU A 144 19.39 -14.70 20.26
C GLU A 144 18.24 -14.60 19.22
N GLN A 145 17.01 -14.99 19.59
CA GLN A 145 15.87 -15.22 18.69
C GLN A 145 14.53 -14.67 19.20
N VAL A 146 14.45 -14.31 20.48
CA VAL A 146 13.24 -13.79 21.13
C VAL A 146 13.71 -12.69 22.08
N PRO A 147 13.33 -11.42 21.85
CA PRO A 147 13.67 -10.33 22.75
C PRO A 147 12.85 -10.42 24.04
N TRP A 148 13.37 -9.80 25.10
CA TRP A 148 12.55 -9.33 26.21
C TRP A 148 12.03 -7.93 25.87
N VAL A 149 10.77 -7.64 26.22
CA VAL A 149 10.13 -6.33 25.96
C VAL A 149 9.63 -5.75 27.28
N SER A 150 9.83 -4.45 27.49
CA SER A 150 9.40 -3.74 28.69
C SER A 150 7.88 -3.54 28.75
N SER A 151 7.36 -3.14 29.92
CA SER A 151 6.17 -2.27 29.90
C SER A 151 6.59 -0.90 29.37
N PRO A 152 5.72 -0.14 28.69
CA PRO A 152 6.06 1.20 28.24
C PRO A 152 6.23 2.14 29.42
N TYR A 153 6.93 3.24 29.21
CA TYR A 153 7.25 4.24 30.23
C TYR A 153 7.62 5.58 29.57
N VAL A 154 7.70 6.65 30.36
CA VAL A 154 8.16 7.95 29.90
C VAL A 154 9.67 8.05 30.08
N LEU A 155 10.40 8.60 29.10
CA LEU A 155 11.81 9.01 29.22
C LEU A 155 11.98 10.49 28.83
N GLU A 156 12.96 11.18 29.42
CA GLU A 156 13.34 12.57 29.08
C GLU A 156 14.46 12.55 28.01
N GLY A 157 14.20 13.13 26.83
CA GLY A 157 15.15 13.23 25.71
C GLY A 157 16.16 14.38 25.83
N GLU A 158 17.11 14.47 24.88
CA GLU A 158 18.24 15.42 24.93
C GLU A 158 17.86 16.90 25.07
N LEU A 159 16.69 17.33 24.58
CA LEU A 159 16.24 18.73 24.69
C LEU A 159 15.30 18.97 25.89
N GLY A 160 14.96 17.91 26.63
CA GLY A 160 14.03 17.92 27.75
C GLY A 160 12.56 17.79 27.33
N GLU A 161 12.29 17.14 26.19
CA GLU A 161 10.96 16.56 25.94
C GLU A 161 10.79 15.23 26.70
N GLU A 162 9.60 15.01 27.26
CA GLU A 162 9.19 13.72 27.83
C GLU A 162 8.41 12.97 26.75
N THR A 163 8.79 11.72 26.46
CA THR A 163 8.22 10.88 25.38
C THR A 163 7.85 9.49 25.92
N ALA A 164 6.73 8.92 25.47
CA ALA A 164 6.38 7.53 25.78
C ALA A 164 7.17 6.54 24.92
N VAL A 165 7.89 5.60 25.55
CA VAL A 165 8.79 4.66 24.89
C VAL A 165 8.56 3.22 25.34
N ILE A 166 9.02 2.26 24.54
CA ILE A 166 9.11 0.83 24.90
C ILE A 166 10.50 0.28 24.54
N THR A 167 11.03 -0.61 25.39
CA THR A 167 12.41 -1.09 25.26
C THR A 167 12.47 -2.60 25.06
N TYR A 168 13.18 -2.98 23.99
CA TYR A 168 13.50 -4.34 23.59
C TYR A 168 14.92 -4.69 24.03
N VAL A 169 15.16 -5.92 24.46
CA VAL A 169 16.48 -6.45 24.84
C VAL A 169 16.69 -7.80 24.17
N LEU A 170 17.78 -7.96 23.41
CA LEU A 170 18.10 -9.17 22.66
C LEU A 170 19.54 -9.62 22.96
N SER A 171 19.75 -10.92 23.18
CA SER A 171 21.11 -11.46 23.38
C SER A 171 21.86 -11.50 22.05
N VAL A 172 23.15 -11.18 22.07
CA VAL A 172 23.95 -11.13 20.83
C VAL A 172 24.36 -12.55 20.39
N PRO A 173 24.11 -12.95 19.13
CA PRO A 173 24.41 -14.29 18.65
C PRO A 173 25.84 -14.75 18.90
N GLY A 174 25.98 -15.88 19.60
CA GLY A 174 27.28 -16.47 19.95
C GLY A 174 28.08 -15.75 21.04
N GLN A 175 27.52 -14.72 21.67
CA GLN A 175 28.15 -13.95 22.76
C GLN A 175 27.26 -13.99 24.02
N ASP A 176 27.43 -15.04 24.83
CA ASP A 176 26.64 -15.28 26.07
C ASP A 176 26.68 -14.09 27.07
N ASP A 177 27.70 -13.23 26.97
CA ASP A 177 28.00 -12.07 27.82
C ASP A 177 27.69 -10.70 27.17
N ARG A 178 26.88 -10.67 26.10
CA ARG A 178 26.50 -9.43 25.39
C ARG A 178 25.00 -9.33 25.07
N ALA A 179 24.47 -8.12 25.17
CA ALA A 179 23.10 -7.79 24.76
C ALA A 179 23.05 -6.47 23.97
N ILE A 180 22.06 -6.37 23.08
CA ILE A 180 21.56 -5.10 22.56
C ILE A 180 20.34 -4.70 23.38
N VAL A 181 20.26 -3.41 23.69
CA VAL A 181 19.07 -2.72 24.18
C VAL A 181 18.67 -1.74 23.09
N TYR A 182 17.40 -1.74 22.70
CA TYR A 182 16.85 -0.84 21.69
C TYR A 182 15.52 -0.27 22.20
N THR A 183 15.40 1.04 22.23
CA THR A 183 14.23 1.77 22.73
C THR A 183 13.56 2.46 21.56
N ALA A 184 12.30 2.11 21.33
CA ALA A 184 11.46 2.71 20.30
C ALA A 184 10.54 3.77 20.92
N ASP A 185 10.29 4.84 20.17
CA ASP A 185 9.27 5.83 20.44
C ASP A 185 7.89 5.23 20.16
N LEU A 186 7.08 5.14 21.21
CA LEU A 186 5.74 4.56 21.18
C LEU A 186 4.66 5.65 20.97
N GLU A 187 4.99 6.92 21.26
CA GLU A 187 4.14 8.08 20.99
C GLU A 187 4.14 8.42 19.48
N ALA A 188 5.30 8.30 18.83
CA ALA A 188 5.43 8.41 17.37
C ALA A 188 4.48 7.46 16.63
N TYR A 189 4.30 6.22 17.13
CA TYR A 189 3.32 5.29 16.57
C TYR A 189 1.87 5.62 16.98
N GLY A 190 1.62 6.07 18.22
CA GLY A 190 0.29 6.52 18.65
C GLY A 190 -0.28 7.64 17.77
N SER A 191 0.59 8.53 17.30
CA SER A 191 0.23 9.60 16.35
C SER A 191 -0.12 9.13 14.93
N GLN A 192 -0.02 7.83 14.63
CA GLN A 192 -0.32 7.22 13.33
C GLN A 192 -1.67 6.48 13.29
N PHE A 193 -2.36 6.31 14.42
CA PHE A 193 -3.77 5.90 14.43
C PHE A 193 -4.63 6.89 13.63
N GLN A 194 -5.76 6.44 13.08
CA GLN A 194 -6.55 7.30 12.19
C GLN A 194 -7.16 8.51 12.93
N ASP A 195 -6.67 9.71 12.57
CA ASP A 195 -7.10 11.05 13.03
C ASP A 195 -8.55 11.38 12.58
N ASP A 196 -9.52 10.68 13.14
CA ASP A 196 -10.94 11.01 13.11
C ASP A 196 -11.34 11.54 14.48
N GLU A 197 -11.66 12.86 14.57
CA GLU A 197 -11.94 13.66 15.79
C GLU A 197 -13.05 13.11 16.72
N ARG A 198 -13.58 11.93 16.43
CA ARG A 198 -14.76 11.28 17.03
C ARG A 198 -14.46 9.92 17.68
N THR A 199 -13.33 9.29 17.32
CA THR A 199 -12.89 8.03 17.92
C THR A 199 -11.81 8.27 18.95
N THR A 200 -11.74 7.44 20.00
CA THR A 200 -10.61 7.42 20.94
C THR A 200 -10.10 5.99 21.08
N THR A 201 -8.82 5.80 20.82
CA THR A 201 -8.14 4.51 20.67
C THR A 201 -7.19 4.30 21.84
N VAL A 202 -7.42 3.24 22.61
CA VAL A 202 -6.65 2.91 23.80
C VAL A 202 -6.21 1.46 23.71
N VAL A 203 -4.91 1.21 23.82
CA VAL A 203 -4.35 -0.14 23.82
C VAL A 203 -4.05 -0.57 25.24
N VAL A 204 -4.44 -1.79 25.60
CA VAL A 204 -4.27 -2.35 26.96
C VAL A 204 -3.48 -3.65 26.98
N ASP A 205 -2.64 -3.83 28.00
CA ASP A 205 -1.85 -5.05 28.21
C ASP A 205 -2.69 -6.21 28.79
N GLY A 206 -2.05 -7.39 28.92
CA GLY A 206 -2.66 -8.58 29.55
C GLY A 206 -2.92 -8.47 31.07
N ALA A 207 -2.69 -7.29 31.67
CA ALA A 207 -3.05 -6.95 33.05
C ALA A 207 -4.12 -5.84 33.12
N ASP A 208 -4.75 -5.52 31.97
CA ASP A 208 -5.77 -4.48 31.78
C ASP A 208 -5.26 -3.07 32.13
N ARG A 209 -4.00 -2.76 31.75
CA ARG A 209 -3.38 -1.44 31.88
C ARG A 209 -3.14 -0.79 30.53
N ILE A 210 -3.32 0.52 30.44
CA ILE A 210 -3.05 1.30 29.22
C ILE A 210 -1.56 1.28 28.91
N ILE A 211 -1.22 1.03 27.66
CA ILE A 211 0.14 1.04 27.13
C ILE A 211 0.36 2.07 26.02
N LEU A 212 -0.69 2.44 25.29
CA LEU A 212 -0.67 3.37 24.16
C LEU A 212 -2.07 3.99 24.02
N ASP A 213 -2.16 5.26 23.64
CA ASP A 213 -3.40 5.91 23.21
C ASP A 213 -3.17 6.91 22.06
N ASP A 214 -4.22 7.28 21.33
CA ASP A 214 -4.20 8.29 20.25
C ASP A 214 -4.29 9.74 20.75
N ALA A 215 -4.45 9.94 22.06
CA ALA A 215 -4.79 11.21 22.69
C ALA A 215 -3.64 11.84 23.49
N GLY A 216 -2.41 11.35 23.32
CA GLY A 216 -1.20 11.93 23.91
C GLY A 216 -1.10 11.76 25.44
N TYR A 217 -1.70 10.70 25.99
CA TYR A 217 -1.62 10.28 27.39
C TYR A 217 -2.10 11.28 28.47
N GLY A 218 -2.78 12.35 28.08
CA GLY A 218 -3.34 13.37 28.98
C GLY A 218 -2.30 14.32 29.59
N ASP A 219 -2.70 15.10 30.60
CA ASP A 219 -1.79 16.03 31.31
C ASP A 219 -0.68 15.23 32.04
N GLU A 220 0.59 15.52 31.74
CA GLU A 220 1.78 14.91 32.38
C GLU A 220 1.78 13.35 32.32
N TYR A 221 1.32 12.75 31.21
CA TYR A 221 1.27 11.29 30.96
C TYR A 221 0.43 10.47 31.97
N GLU A 222 -0.59 11.08 32.60
CA GLU A 222 -1.30 10.44 33.72
C GLU A 222 -2.07 9.15 33.37
N THR A 223 -2.36 8.89 32.09
CA THR A 223 -3.04 7.66 31.62
C THR A 223 -2.08 6.47 31.44
N LEU A 224 -0.78 6.69 31.20
CA LEU A 224 0.16 5.63 30.87
C LEU A 224 0.38 4.67 32.05
N ASN A 225 0.31 3.36 31.80
CA ASN A 225 0.25 2.29 32.82
C ASN A 225 -0.92 2.40 33.83
N SER A 226 -1.88 3.31 33.64
CA SER A 226 -3.11 3.36 34.44
C SER A 226 -3.97 2.11 34.19
N ALA A 227 -4.85 1.77 35.12
CA ALA A 227 -5.74 0.62 34.98
C ALA A 227 -6.98 1.01 34.18
N TYR A 228 -7.17 0.39 33.02
CA TYR A 228 -8.35 0.58 32.19
C TYR A 228 -9.56 -0.11 32.85
N ASP A 229 -10.64 0.64 33.08
CA ASP A 229 -11.81 0.19 33.85
C ASP A 229 -13.09 -0.02 33.02
N GLY A 230 -12.94 -0.15 31.70
CA GLY A 230 -14.00 -0.55 30.77
C GLY A 230 -14.42 -2.02 30.87
N ASP A 231 -15.21 -2.51 29.91
CA ASP A 231 -15.79 -3.85 30.01
C ASP A 231 -14.77 -4.99 29.81
N ALA A 232 -14.49 -5.72 30.89
CA ALA A 232 -13.58 -6.87 30.87
C ALA A 232 -14.12 -8.09 30.09
N GLY A 233 -15.41 -8.11 29.74
CA GLY A 233 -15.99 -9.11 28.82
C GLY A 233 -15.60 -8.84 27.37
N LEU A 234 -15.61 -7.57 26.95
CA LEU A 234 -15.10 -7.12 25.65
C LEU A 234 -13.60 -7.46 25.49
N LEU A 235 -12.78 -7.20 26.50
CA LEU A 235 -11.35 -7.55 26.47
C LEU A 235 -11.10 -9.07 26.41
N GLU A 236 -11.85 -9.89 27.16
CA GLU A 236 -11.75 -11.35 27.08
C GLU A 236 -12.22 -11.88 25.71
N ALA A 237 -13.27 -11.28 25.12
CA ALA A 237 -13.74 -11.62 23.77
C ALA A 237 -12.67 -11.32 22.72
N ALA A 238 -12.09 -10.11 22.73
CA ALA A 238 -10.97 -9.74 21.86
C ALA A 238 -9.79 -10.73 21.95
N ARG A 239 -9.44 -11.15 23.17
CA ARG A 239 -8.32 -12.08 23.42
C ARG A 239 -8.60 -13.54 23.03
N THR A 240 -9.87 -13.97 22.90
CA THR A 240 -10.23 -15.40 22.83
C THR A 240 -11.22 -15.82 21.73
N GLU A 241 -12.08 -14.92 21.25
CA GLU A 241 -13.09 -15.20 20.21
C GLU A 241 -12.82 -14.44 18.90
N GLY A 242 -12.24 -13.23 18.98
CA GLY A 242 -11.85 -12.41 17.82
C GLY A 242 -12.17 -10.92 18.03
N ALA A 243 -11.96 -10.09 17.00
CA ALA A 243 -12.43 -8.71 17.03
C ALA A 243 -13.94 -8.65 17.27
N SER A 244 -14.40 -7.71 18.12
CA SER A 244 -15.81 -7.63 18.52
C SER A 244 -16.20 -6.25 19.03
N THR A 245 -17.49 -5.93 18.93
CA THR A 245 -18.06 -4.61 19.27
C THR A 245 -19.22 -4.75 20.25
N GLN A 246 -19.36 -3.81 21.20
CA GLN A 246 -20.42 -3.76 22.19
C GLN A 246 -20.89 -2.32 22.49
N GLU A 247 -22.18 -2.16 22.74
CA GLU A 247 -22.80 -0.92 23.26
C GLU A 247 -22.73 -0.89 24.79
N LEU A 248 -22.35 0.25 25.37
CA LEU A 248 -22.07 0.37 26.81
C LEU A 248 -22.66 1.65 27.43
N GLU A 249 -23.27 1.53 28.61
CA GLU A 249 -23.98 2.61 29.36
C GLU A 249 -23.05 3.39 30.35
N THR A 250 -21.73 3.20 30.32
CA THR A 250 -20.77 3.86 31.25
C THR A 250 -19.35 3.81 30.68
N ALA A 251 -18.81 4.98 30.31
CA ALA A 251 -17.44 5.10 29.78
C ALA A 251 -16.38 4.70 30.83
N PRO A 252 -15.20 4.18 30.42
CA PRO A 252 -14.03 4.06 31.27
C PRO A 252 -13.66 5.43 31.85
N SER A 253 -13.30 5.51 33.13
CA SER A 253 -13.02 6.79 33.80
C SER A 253 -11.78 7.50 33.27
N VAL A 254 -10.91 6.80 32.55
CA VAL A 254 -9.75 7.35 31.84
C VAL A 254 -10.10 8.11 30.56
N LEU A 255 -11.29 7.91 29.97
CA LEU A 255 -11.68 8.71 28.80
C LEU A 255 -12.04 10.16 29.17
N GLU A 256 -12.31 10.45 30.46
CA GLU A 256 -12.48 11.83 30.95
C GLU A 256 -11.22 12.69 30.72
N SER A 257 -10.01 12.11 30.78
CA SER A 257 -8.74 12.82 30.51
C SER A 257 -8.53 13.15 29.02
N TYR A 258 -9.15 12.40 28.12
CA TYR A 258 -9.12 12.67 26.67
C TYR A 258 -10.27 13.60 26.21
N GLY A 259 -11.16 14.00 27.13
CA GLY A 259 -12.31 14.88 26.83
C GLY A 259 -13.56 14.16 26.29
N PHE A 260 -13.63 12.83 26.38
CA PHE A 260 -14.74 12.02 25.89
C PHE A 260 -15.97 12.14 26.82
N GLU A 261 -16.95 12.96 26.45
CA GLU A 261 -18.20 13.17 27.22
C GLU A 261 -19.42 12.45 26.58
N ALA A 262 -19.61 11.15 26.85
CA ALA A 262 -20.76 10.36 26.38
C ALA A 262 -21.49 9.58 27.49
N ASP A 263 -22.84 9.64 27.53
CA ASP A 263 -23.69 8.85 28.42
C ASP A 263 -23.85 7.38 27.94
N GLU A 264 -23.84 7.17 26.61
CA GLU A 264 -23.94 5.87 25.92
C GLU A 264 -22.93 5.89 24.75
N TYR A 265 -22.16 4.81 24.56
CA TYR A 265 -21.08 4.73 23.57
C TYR A 265 -20.93 3.32 22.99
N VAL A 266 -20.23 3.23 21.86
CA VAL A 266 -19.81 1.98 21.24
C VAL A 266 -18.33 1.74 21.54
N ALA A 267 -17.98 0.51 21.92
CA ALA A 267 -16.60 0.09 22.13
C ALA A 267 -16.31 -1.15 21.29
N SER A 268 -15.22 -1.11 20.52
CA SER A 268 -14.76 -2.22 19.68
C SER A 268 -13.36 -2.62 20.10
N ALA A 269 -13.10 -3.92 20.21
CA ALA A 269 -11.82 -4.42 20.70
C ALA A 269 -11.29 -5.58 19.86
N ALA A 270 -10.00 -5.54 19.55
CA ALA A 270 -9.30 -6.57 18.80
C ALA A 270 -7.92 -6.85 19.42
N ARG A 271 -7.47 -8.10 19.28
CA ARG A 271 -6.17 -8.54 19.80
C ARG A 271 -5.04 -8.25 18.80
N VAL A 272 -3.94 -7.69 19.31
CA VAL A 272 -2.64 -7.68 18.62
C VAL A 272 -2.06 -9.10 18.67
N SER A 273 -1.70 -9.69 17.53
CA SER A 273 -1.08 -11.04 17.55
C SER A 273 0.35 -10.99 18.07
N GLY A 274 0.90 -12.14 18.46
CA GLY A 274 2.22 -12.25 19.10
C GLY A 274 2.22 -11.81 20.58
N THR A 275 1.63 -10.65 20.88
CA THR A 275 1.57 -10.05 22.23
C THR A 275 0.30 -10.45 23.00
N ASP A 276 0.17 -10.00 24.25
CA ASP A 276 -1.08 -10.08 25.05
C ASP A 276 -1.89 -8.76 24.98
N TRP A 277 -1.58 -7.86 24.04
CA TRP A 277 -2.21 -6.55 23.92
C TRP A 277 -3.56 -6.60 23.20
N VAL A 278 -4.43 -5.64 23.54
CA VAL A 278 -5.76 -5.44 22.93
C VAL A 278 -5.91 -3.97 22.59
N VAL A 279 -6.17 -3.65 21.32
CA VAL A 279 -6.62 -2.31 20.91
C VAL A 279 -8.11 -2.19 21.23
N VAL A 280 -8.52 -1.06 21.82
CA VAL A 280 -9.93 -0.74 22.10
C VAL A 280 -10.25 0.65 21.57
N THR A 281 -11.18 0.72 20.62
CA THR A 281 -11.68 1.98 20.04
C THR A 281 -13.03 2.35 20.67
N HIS A 282 -13.28 3.64 20.84
CA HIS A 282 -14.45 4.18 21.52
C HIS A 282 -15.06 5.32 20.68
N GLU A 283 -16.36 5.26 20.38
CA GLU A 283 -17.08 6.33 19.66
C GLU A 283 -18.44 6.62 20.36
N PRO A 284 -18.89 7.88 20.46
CA PRO A 284 -20.20 8.21 21.05
C PRO A 284 -21.37 7.64 20.21
N ILE A 285 -22.38 7.07 20.88
CA ILE A 285 -23.47 6.33 20.22
C ILE A 285 -24.31 7.20 19.26
N GLU A 286 -24.35 8.52 19.49
CA GLU A 286 -25.05 9.48 18.62
C GLU A 286 -24.35 9.69 17.27
N GLU A 287 -23.05 9.42 17.18
CA GLU A 287 -22.25 9.55 15.96
C GLU A 287 -22.27 8.21 15.20
N THR A 288 -21.91 7.10 15.86
CA THR A 288 -21.95 5.73 15.31
C THR A 288 -23.30 5.39 14.66
N TYR A 289 -24.41 5.63 15.39
CA TYR A 289 -25.75 5.24 14.94
C TYR A 289 -26.67 6.43 14.61
N GLY A 290 -26.14 7.66 14.50
CA GLY A 290 -26.94 8.84 14.15
C GLY A 290 -27.72 8.66 12.83
N PHE A 291 -27.10 7.97 11.85
CA PHE A 291 -27.77 7.57 10.60
C PHE A 291 -28.88 6.54 10.83
N VAL A 292 -28.66 5.52 11.65
CA VAL A 292 -29.64 4.45 11.96
C VAL A 292 -30.85 5.02 12.69
N ALA A 293 -30.62 5.93 13.65
CA ALA A 293 -31.68 6.68 14.34
C ALA A 293 -32.51 7.52 13.35
N ALA A 294 -31.86 8.21 12.41
CA ALA A 294 -32.54 8.97 11.36
C ALA A 294 -33.36 8.07 10.42
N VAL A 295 -32.84 6.92 9.99
CA VAL A 295 -33.58 5.94 9.16
C VAL A 295 -34.82 5.44 9.89
N ASN A 296 -34.72 5.17 11.20
CA ASN A 296 -35.84 4.76 12.03
C ASN A 296 -36.90 5.88 12.15
N GLU A 297 -36.50 7.11 12.51
CA GLU A 297 -37.45 8.23 12.62
C GLU A 297 -38.14 8.54 11.28
N TRP A 298 -37.38 8.68 10.19
CA TRP A 298 -37.97 8.96 8.87
C TRP A 298 -38.82 7.81 8.35
N GLY A 299 -38.48 6.54 8.63
CA GLY A 299 -39.29 5.37 8.32
C GLY A 299 -40.63 5.35 9.07
N LEU A 300 -40.61 5.70 10.36
CA LEU A 300 -41.81 5.85 11.18
C LEU A 300 -42.66 7.06 10.73
N ILE A 301 -42.05 8.19 10.39
CA ILE A 301 -42.73 9.37 9.83
C ILE A 301 -43.38 9.04 8.49
N ALA A 302 -42.66 8.40 7.56
CA ALA A 302 -43.19 8.00 6.25
C ALA A 302 -44.38 7.02 6.41
N THR A 303 -44.25 6.04 7.29
CA THR A 303 -45.32 5.10 7.64
C THR A 303 -46.53 5.83 8.23
N ALA A 304 -46.32 6.75 9.17
CA ALA A 304 -47.38 7.55 9.78
C ALA A 304 -48.09 8.45 8.76
N VAL A 305 -47.34 9.12 7.88
CA VAL A 305 -47.87 9.96 6.78
C VAL A 305 -48.67 9.10 5.81
N GLY A 306 -48.19 7.91 5.42
CA GLY A 306 -48.93 6.97 4.57
C GLY A 306 -50.28 6.56 5.18
N VAL A 307 -50.29 6.18 6.46
CA VAL A 307 -51.53 5.85 7.19
C VAL A 307 -52.45 7.07 7.33
N LEU A 308 -51.91 8.28 7.54
CA LEU A 308 -52.67 9.52 7.63
C LEU A 308 -53.28 9.90 6.27
N LEU A 309 -52.56 9.72 5.15
CA LEU A 309 -53.05 9.93 3.79
C LEU A 309 -54.17 8.94 3.44
N ILE A 310 -54.02 7.65 3.74
CA ILE A 310 -55.09 6.63 3.61
C ILE A 310 -56.31 7.06 4.44
N GLY A 311 -56.09 7.55 5.66
CA GLY A 311 -57.13 8.10 6.54
C GLY A 311 -57.81 9.35 5.97
N ALA A 312 -57.06 10.26 5.35
CA ALA A 312 -57.55 11.52 4.79
C ALA A 312 -58.37 11.30 3.51
N VAL A 313 -57.83 10.54 2.55
CA VAL A 313 -58.54 10.12 1.33
C VAL A 313 -59.81 9.36 1.71
N GLY A 314 -59.69 8.41 2.64
CA GLY A 314 -60.82 7.65 3.20
C GLY A 314 -61.87 8.53 3.88
N ALA A 315 -61.45 9.57 4.61
CA ALA A 315 -62.36 10.53 5.24
C ALA A 315 -63.08 11.42 4.21
N VAL A 316 -62.39 11.92 3.19
CA VAL A 316 -62.98 12.76 2.13
C VAL A 316 -64.01 11.96 1.32
N VAL A 317 -63.59 10.83 0.74
CA VAL A 317 -64.44 9.97 -0.10
C VAL A 317 -65.58 9.36 0.73
N GLY A 318 -65.27 8.83 1.91
CA GLY A 318 -66.23 8.16 2.78
C GLY A 318 -67.28 9.10 3.38
N ARG A 319 -66.89 10.28 3.85
CA ARG A 319 -67.83 11.26 4.44
C ARG A 319 -68.75 11.86 3.40
N ASN A 320 -68.24 12.19 2.21
CA ASN A 320 -69.07 12.74 1.14
C ASN A 320 -70.09 11.69 0.66
N THR A 321 -69.61 10.47 0.36
CA THR A 321 -70.45 9.38 -0.14
C THR A 321 -71.53 8.96 0.86
N ALA A 322 -71.16 8.73 2.13
CA ALA A 322 -72.13 8.33 3.14
C ALA A 322 -73.14 9.44 3.48
N SER A 323 -72.74 10.72 3.42
CA SER A 323 -73.63 11.86 3.66
C SER A 323 -74.70 11.99 2.58
N SER A 324 -74.35 11.80 1.30
CA SER A 324 -75.33 11.73 0.21
C SER A 324 -76.30 10.56 0.39
N ILE A 325 -75.80 9.34 0.63
CA ILE A 325 -76.64 8.15 0.74
C ILE A 325 -77.61 8.26 1.94
N ASP A 326 -77.13 8.65 3.12
CA ASP A 326 -77.97 8.79 4.32
C ASP A 326 -79.01 9.94 4.20
N LYS A 327 -78.70 11.00 3.43
CA LYS A 327 -79.68 12.03 3.04
C LYS A 327 -80.72 11.48 2.06
N LEU A 328 -80.31 10.72 1.04
CA LEU A 328 -81.22 10.11 0.06
C LEU A 328 -82.17 9.13 0.75
N THR A 329 -81.65 8.25 1.62
CA THR A 329 -82.48 7.34 2.44
C THR A 329 -83.48 8.10 3.30
N ARG A 330 -83.08 9.17 3.99
CA ARG A 330 -84.01 9.99 4.80
C ARG A 330 -84.98 10.85 3.99
N LYS A 331 -84.67 11.17 2.73
CA LYS A 331 -85.62 11.77 1.77
C LYS A 331 -86.65 10.70 1.32
N ALA A 332 -86.21 9.47 1.04
CA ALA A 332 -87.07 8.35 0.67
C ALA A 332 -87.97 7.85 1.82
N GLU A 333 -87.48 7.78 3.07
CA GLU A 333 -88.31 7.44 4.24
C GLU A 333 -89.46 8.45 4.43
N ARG A 334 -89.25 9.74 4.13
CA ARG A 334 -90.33 10.75 4.15
C ARG A 334 -91.37 10.51 3.05
N MET A 335 -90.94 10.09 1.86
CA MET A 335 -91.86 9.70 0.78
C MET A 335 -92.67 8.45 1.14
N GLU A 336 -92.07 7.48 1.85
CA GLU A 336 -92.78 6.30 2.39
C GLU A 336 -93.82 6.70 3.45
N GLU A 337 -93.51 7.69 4.30
CA GLU A 337 -94.47 8.28 5.25
C GLU A 337 -95.52 9.22 4.60
N GLY A 338 -95.48 9.40 3.27
CA GLY A 338 -96.49 10.12 2.48
C GLY A 338 -96.20 11.60 2.20
N ASP A 339 -94.98 12.06 2.46
CA ASP A 339 -94.53 13.42 2.18
C ASP A 339 -93.83 13.47 0.79
N LEU A 340 -94.56 13.95 -0.22
CA LEU A 340 -94.11 14.04 -1.61
C LEU A 340 -93.66 15.45 -2.04
N ASP A 341 -93.57 16.40 -1.10
CA ASP A 341 -92.95 17.73 -1.30
C ASP A 341 -91.47 17.74 -0.86
N VAL A 342 -90.83 16.57 -0.96
CA VAL A 342 -89.41 16.38 -0.70
C VAL A 342 -88.62 16.70 -1.97
N ASP A 343 -88.05 17.91 -2.01
CA ASP A 343 -86.94 18.26 -2.91
C ASP A 343 -85.92 17.09 -2.98
N LEU A 344 -85.47 16.73 -4.18
CA LEU A 344 -84.47 15.69 -4.44
C LEU A 344 -83.37 16.17 -5.41
N GLU A 345 -83.20 17.49 -5.63
CA GLU A 345 -82.06 17.99 -6.41
C GLU A 345 -80.72 17.59 -5.78
N THR A 346 -79.73 17.34 -6.64
CA THR A 346 -78.34 17.05 -6.28
C THR A 346 -77.39 17.77 -7.24
N LYS A 347 -76.12 17.90 -6.84
CA LYS A 347 -75.04 18.44 -7.69
C LYS A 347 -73.93 17.42 -7.97
N ARG A 348 -74.21 16.14 -7.74
CA ARG A 348 -73.33 15.03 -8.11
C ARG A 348 -73.77 14.50 -9.47
N ILE A 349 -72.80 14.34 -10.37
CA ILE A 349 -72.98 13.76 -11.71
C ILE A 349 -72.62 12.26 -11.76
N ASP A 350 -72.31 11.67 -10.61
CA ASP A 350 -71.82 10.29 -10.50
C ASP A 350 -72.95 9.25 -10.29
N ASN A 351 -72.58 8.01 -9.99
CA ASN A 351 -73.51 6.90 -9.75
C ASN A 351 -74.47 7.10 -8.56
N ILE A 352 -74.18 8.01 -7.62
CA ILE A 352 -75.14 8.43 -6.59
C ILE A 352 -75.99 9.61 -7.06
N GLY A 353 -75.48 10.44 -7.98
CA GLY A 353 -76.25 11.41 -8.76
C GLY A 353 -77.46 10.78 -9.44
N ARG A 354 -77.22 9.83 -10.35
CA ARG A 354 -78.26 9.05 -11.06
C ARG A 354 -79.27 8.37 -10.12
N LEU A 355 -78.84 8.06 -8.89
CA LEU A 355 -79.68 7.48 -7.84
C LEU A 355 -80.63 8.50 -7.21
N TYR A 356 -80.24 9.78 -7.05
CA TYR A 356 -81.17 10.86 -6.69
C TYR A 356 -82.21 11.07 -7.79
N ASP A 357 -81.79 11.12 -9.06
CA ASP A 357 -82.67 11.39 -10.21
C ASP A 357 -83.74 10.29 -10.40
N GLY A 358 -83.37 9.03 -10.17
CA GLY A 358 -84.33 7.91 -10.14
C GLY A 358 -85.35 8.01 -9.00
N PHE A 359 -84.94 8.44 -7.80
CA PHE A 359 -85.87 8.69 -6.70
C PHE A 359 -86.74 9.95 -6.92
N ASP A 360 -86.21 10.99 -7.58
CA ASP A 360 -86.95 12.20 -7.94
C ASP A 360 -88.06 11.86 -8.94
N SER A 361 -87.73 11.10 -9.99
CA SER A 361 -88.68 10.56 -10.97
C SER A 361 -89.78 9.72 -10.31
N MET A 362 -89.41 8.87 -9.34
CA MET A 362 -90.37 8.06 -8.58
C MET A 362 -91.29 8.92 -7.67
N ARG A 363 -90.77 10.03 -7.12
CA ARG A 363 -91.56 11.03 -6.37
C ARG A 363 -92.56 11.75 -7.28
N VAL A 364 -92.16 12.15 -8.48
CA VAL A 364 -93.06 12.80 -9.47
C VAL A 364 -94.19 11.84 -9.85
N ALA A 365 -93.88 10.60 -10.22
CA ALA A 365 -94.88 9.58 -10.54
C ALA A 365 -95.87 9.31 -9.39
N LEU A 366 -95.40 9.29 -8.14
CA LEU A 366 -96.26 9.16 -6.95
C LEU A 366 -97.12 10.40 -6.68
N ARG A 367 -96.68 11.59 -7.11
CA ARG A 367 -97.40 12.86 -6.94
C ARG A 367 -98.57 12.95 -7.93
N ASP A 368 -98.31 12.68 -9.21
CA ASP A 368 -99.33 12.71 -10.27
C ASP A 368 -100.41 11.63 -10.05
N GLN A 369 -100.00 10.44 -9.59
CA GLN A 369 -100.91 9.32 -9.29
C GLN A 369 -101.88 9.60 -8.12
N ILE A 370 -101.71 10.71 -7.37
CA ILE A 370 -102.61 11.12 -6.28
C ILE A 370 -103.64 12.18 -6.74
N GLU A 371 -103.42 12.91 -7.84
CA GLU A 371 -104.34 13.98 -8.28
C GLU A 371 -105.35 13.55 -9.37
N GLU A 372 -105.11 12.45 -10.13
CA GLU A 372 -106.00 12.01 -11.21
C GLU A 372 -106.79 10.70 -10.94
N ALA A 373 -107.60 10.70 -9.87
CA ALA A 373 -108.64 9.71 -9.64
C ALA A 373 -110.04 10.22 -10.10
N GLU A 374 -110.76 9.40 -10.88
CA GLU A 374 -112.15 9.62 -11.36
C GLU A 374 -112.41 10.75 -12.40
N ALA A 375 -111.69 10.78 -13.53
CA ALA A 375 -112.06 11.63 -14.70
C ALA A 375 -112.14 10.92 -16.07
N ALA A 376 -111.70 9.67 -16.21
CA ALA A 376 -111.64 9.00 -17.51
C ALA A 376 -113.03 8.65 -18.10
N ARG A 377 -113.57 9.46 -19.05
CA ARG A 377 -114.67 8.95 -19.91
C ARG A 377 -114.96 9.54 -21.31
N GLU A 378 -114.54 10.73 -21.75
CA GLU A 378 -115.19 11.32 -22.96
C GLU A 378 -114.33 12.04 -24.02
N GLU A 379 -113.04 11.69 -24.19
CA GLU A 379 -112.29 12.08 -25.41
C GLU A 379 -111.33 11.02 -26.01
N ALA A 380 -111.09 9.89 -25.33
CA ALA A 380 -110.11 8.86 -25.73
C ALA A 380 -110.56 7.89 -26.87
N GLU A 381 -111.33 8.37 -27.86
CA GLU A 381 -111.81 7.56 -29.01
C GLU A 381 -111.47 8.15 -30.39
N ARG A 382 -110.54 9.12 -30.48
CA ARG A 382 -110.01 9.57 -31.79
C ARG A 382 -108.48 9.62 -31.87
N GLU A 383 -107.78 9.75 -30.76
CA GLU A 383 -106.31 9.71 -30.76
C GLU A 383 -105.73 8.29 -30.63
N ARG A 384 -106.55 7.29 -30.27
CA ARG A 384 -106.11 5.88 -30.16
C ARG A 384 -105.51 5.35 -31.45
N GLU A 385 -106.16 5.54 -32.61
CA GLU A 385 -105.64 5.05 -33.89
C GLU A 385 -104.34 5.77 -34.33
N ARG A 386 -104.01 6.94 -33.76
CA ARG A 386 -102.77 7.67 -34.03
C ARG A 386 -101.65 7.27 -33.05
N VAL A 387 -101.96 7.18 -31.75
CA VAL A 387 -101.02 6.72 -30.72
C VAL A 387 -100.69 5.24 -30.91
N GLU A 388 -101.64 4.38 -31.28
CA GLU A 388 -101.35 2.96 -31.58
C GLU A 388 -100.44 2.80 -32.82
N GLN A 389 -100.47 3.73 -33.79
CA GLN A 389 -99.55 3.71 -34.95
C GLN A 389 -98.18 4.32 -34.66
N ILE A 390 -98.10 5.32 -33.78
CA ILE A 390 -96.82 5.90 -33.34
C ILE A 390 -96.14 4.95 -32.35
N ASN A 391 -96.85 4.46 -31.33
CA ASN A 391 -96.31 3.48 -30.39
C ASN A 391 -95.90 2.18 -31.10
N ALA A 392 -96.67 1.62 -32.03
CA ALA A 392 -96.25 0.42 -32.73
C ALA A 392 -94.99 0.62 -33.59
N ARG A 393 -94.73 1.85 -34.09
CA ARG A 393 -93.47 2.19 -34.77
C ARG A 393 -92.33 2.43 -33.79
N LEU A 394 -92.58 3.12 -32.68
CA LEU A 394 -91.57 3.32 -31.63
C LEU A 394 -91.22 1.98 -30.95
N GLU A 395 -92.16 1.04 -30.85
CA GLU A 395 -91.93 -0.35 -30.47
C GLU A 395 -91.11 -1.07 -31.56
N GLU A 396 -91.47 -0.98 -32.84
CA GLU A 396 -90.70 -1.55 -33.97
C GLU A 396 -89.25 -1.01 -34.04
N LYS A 397 -89.04 0.30 -33.82
CA LYS A 397 -87.71 0.94 -33.77
C LYS A 397 -86.97 0.73 -32.45
N ALA A 398 -87.67 0.59 -31.31
CA ALA A 398 -87.03 0.22 -30.05
C ALA A 398 -86.63 -1.26 -30.02
N ASP A 399 -87.38 -2.14 -30.69
CA ASP A 399 -86.97 -3.53 -30.93
C ASP A 399 -85.73 -3.56 -31.87
N GLU A 400 -85.74 -2.80 -32.98
CA GLU A 400 -84.57 -2.66 -33.88
C GLU A 400 -83.32 -2.11 -33.17
N TYR A 401 -83.47 -1.07 -32.35
CA TYR A 401 -82.38 -0.53 -31.53
C TYR A 401 -82.00 -1.47 -30.38
N SER A 402 -82.92 -2.27 -29.84
CA SER A 402 -82.62 -3.29 -28.84
C SER A 402 -81.83 -4.46 -29.43
N ASP A 403 -82.10 -4.88 -30.66
CA ASP A 403 -81.31 -5.89 -31.37
C ASP A 403 -79.86 -5.40 -31.59
N VAL A 404 -79.68 -4.12 -31.98
CA VAL A 404 -78.35 -3.50 -32.12
C VAL A 404 -77.65 -3.32 -30.76
N MET A 405 -78.37 -2.92 -29.70
CA MET A 405 -77.82 -2.85 -28.35
C MET A 405 -77.47 -4.23 -27.77
N GLU A 406 -78.20 -5.30 -28.11
CA GLU A 406 -77.89 -6.68 -27.68
C GLU A 406 -76.64 -7.21 -28.42
N ALA A 407 -76.45 -6.86 -29.69
CA ALA A 407 -75.21 -7.15 -30.43
C ALA A 407 -73.99 -6.45 -29.79
N ALA A 408 -74.08 -5.13 -29.57
CA ALA A 408 -73.01 -4.36 -28.92
C ALA A 408 -72.73 -4.83 -27.48
N ALA A 409 -73.76 -5.24 -26.73
CA ALA A 409 -73.59 -5.80 -25.39
C ALA A 409 -73.03 -7.24 -25.38
N ALA A 410 -73.08 -7.97 -26.51
CA ALA A 410 -72.46 -9.28 -26.65
C ALA A 410 -70.94 -9.19 -26.91
N GLY A 411 -70.55 -8.20 -27.73
CA GLY A 411 -69.18 -7.89 -28.15
C GLY A 411 -69.06 -7.14 -29.50
N ASP A 412 -70.13 -7.07 -30.28
CA ASP A 412 -70.10 -6.50 -31.64
C ASP A 412 -70.06 -4.97 -31.63
N LEU A 413 -68.86 -4.39 -31.60
CA LEU A 413 -68.65 -2.94 -31.69
C LEU A 413 -68.75 -2.43 -33.13
N THR A 414 -68.87 -3.30 -34.14
CA THR A 414 -69.15 -2.91 -35.54
C THR A 414 -70.62 -2.54 -35.75
N ALA A 415 -71.51 -2.99 -34.86
CA ALA A 415 -72.94 -2.74 -34.95
C ALA A 415 -73.26 -1.23 -35.01
N ARG A 416 -74.18 -0.83 -35.89
CA ARG A 416 -74.64 0.56 -36.07
C ARG A 416 -76.16 0.63 -36.19
N MET A 417 -76.74 1.67 -35.60
CA MET A 417 -78.16 2.01 -35.77
C MET A 417 -78.35 2.82 -37.06
N ASP A 418 -79.45 2.58 -37.79
CA ASP A 418 -79.80 3.38 -38.97
C ASP A 418 -80.32 4.77 -38.57
N VAL A 419 -79.88 5.78 -39.32
CA VAL A 419 -80.11 7.21 -39.08
C VAL A 419 -80.90 7.86 -40.24
N ASP A 420 -81.07 7.19 -41.40
CA ASP A 420 -81.72 7.77 -42.61
C ASP A 420 -82.95 6.95 -43.09
N ASP A 421 -83.92 6.73 -42.20
CA ASP A 421 -85.22 6.13 -42.55
C ASP A 421 -86.18 7.13 -43.25
N GLY A 422 -85.65 8.17 -43.89
CA GLY A 422 -86.33 9.06 -44.85
C GLY A 422 -87.57 9.84 -44.37
N ASN A 423 -87.92 9.81 -43.08
CA ASN A 423 -89.15 10.37 -42.52
C ASN A 423 -88.88 11.35 -41.37
N ALA A 424 -89.14 12.64 -41.59
CA ALA A 424 -88.84 13.73 -40.65
C ALA A 424 -89.83 13.89 -39.47
N ASP A 425 -90.42 12.79 -38.98
CA ASP A 425 -91.40 12.78 -37.87
C ASP A 425 -90.83 12.14 -36.57
N ASP A 426 -89.62 11.58 -36.58
CA ASP A 426 -89.00 10.81 -35.47
C ASP A 426 -87.58 11.32 -35.08
N GLU A 427 -87.41 12.65 -35.06
CA GLU A 427 -86.12 13.37 -34.86
C GLU A 427 -85.34 12.87 -33.62
N ALA A 428 -86.02 12.57 -32.51
CA ALA A 428 -85.39 12.09 -31.27
C ALA A 428 -84.85 10.65 -31.34
N MET A 429 -85.41 9.78 -32.18
CA MET A 429 -84.86 8.43 -32.37
C MET A 429 -83.60 8.48 -33.23
N ALA A 430 -83.58 9.33 -34.25
CA ALA A 430 -82.39 9.57 -35.07
C ALA A 430 -81.25 10.24 -34.27
N GLU A 431 -81.58 11.13 -33.32
CA GLU A 431 -80.62 11.72 -32.37
C GLU A 431 -80.00 10.64 -31.47
N ILE A 432 -80.81 9.75 -30.89
CA ILE A 432 -80.33 8.59 -30.09
C ILE A 432 -79.44 7.65 -30.92
N ALA A 433 -79.80 7.36 -32.16
CA ALA A 433 -78.97 6.53 -33.05
C ALA A 433 -77.63 7.18 -33.38
N ALA A 434 -77.59 8.50 -33.57
CA ALA A 434 -76.36 9.24 -33.80
C ALA A 434 -75.45 9.23 -32.56
N GLU A 435 -75.98 9.58 -31.37
CA GLU A 435 -75.22 9.56 -30.11
C GLU A 435 -74.73 8.15 -29.76
N PHE A 436 -75.52 7.11 -30.01
CA PHE A 436 -75.13 5.72 -29.78
C PHE A 436 -74.03 5.24 -30.75
N ASN A 437 -74.13 5.59 -32.03
CA ASN A 437 -73.09 5.28 -33.02
C ASN A 437 -71.77 6.03 -32.73
N GLU A 438 -71.83 7.27 -32.26
CA GLU A 438 -70.66 8.05 -31.81
C GLU A 438 -70.02 7.42 -30.56
N MET A 439 -70.83 7.02 -29.58
CA MET A 439 -70.36 6.28 -28.39
C MET A 439 -69.69 4.94 -28.76
N LEU A 440 -70.23 4.17 -29.72
CA LEU A 440 -69.59 2.93 -30.16
C LEU A 440 -68.27 3.18 -30.88
N ALA A 441 -68.17 4.21 -31.72
CA ALA A 441 -66.91 4.56 -32.40
C ALA A 441 -65.80 4.98 -31.41
N GLU A 442 -66.14 5.68 -30.33
CA GLU A 442 -65.21 6.04 -29.25
C GLU A 442 -64.74 4.78 -28.47
N ILE A 443 -65.66 3.85 -28.17
CA ILE A 443 -65.34 2.59 -27.48
C ILE A 443 -64.49 1.68 -28.38
N GLU A 444 -64.82 1.58 -29.67
CA GLU A 444 -64.03 0.86 -30.69
C GLU A 444 -62.61 1.42 -30.81
N THR A 445 -62.47 2.75 -30.87
CA THR A 445 -61.16 3.42 -30.87
C THR A 445 -60.37 3.10 -29.60
N THR A 446 -61.03 3.15 -28.43
CA THR A 446 -60.42 2.82 -27.13
C THR A 446 -59.95 1.36 -27.07
N VAL A 447 -60.71 0.41 -27.63
CA VAL A 447 -60.34 -1.01 -27.71
C VAL A 447 -59.13 -1.20 -28.63
N ALA A 448 -59.14 -0.61 -29.83
CA ALA A 448 -58.02 -0.68 -30.76
C ALA A 448 -56.74 0.01 -30.25
N GLU A 449 -56.87 1.03 -29.39
CA GLU A 449 -55.73 1.64 -28.67
C GLU A 449 -55.19 0.72 -27.57
N ALA A 450 -56.06 0.10 -26.79
CA ALA A 450 -55.67 -0.84 -25.74
C ALA A 450 -55.00 -2.11 -26.33
N GLU A 451 -55.44 -2.58 -27.50
CA GLU A 451 -54.84 -3.72 -28.20
C GLU A 451 -53.44 -3.39 -28.74
N ARG A 452 -53.27 -2.20 -29.35
CA ARG A 452 -51.95 -1.69 -29.76
C ARG A 452 -51.01 -1.50 -28.57
N PHE A 453 -51.52 -0.98 -27.46
CA PHE A 453 -50.73 -0.84 -26.22
C PHE A 453 -50.32 -2.21 -25.66
N ALA A 454 -51.23 -3.19 -25.59
CA ALA A 454 -50.92 -4.55 -25.19
C ALA A 454 -49.84 -5.18 -26.08
N THR A 455 -49.98 -5.06 -27.41
CA THR A 455 -49.00 -5.55 -28.38
C THR A 455 -47.62 -4.90 -28.18
N ALA A 456 -47.57 -3.58 -28.02
CA ALA A 456 -46.31 -2.86 -27.78
C ALA A 456 -45.65 -3.25 -26.45
N VAL A 457 -46.43 -3.46 -25.38
CA VAL A 457 -45.93 -3.92 -24.07
C VAL A 457 -45.39 -5.35 -24.16
N ALA A 458 -46.04 -6.24 -24.91
CA ALA A 458 -45.54 -7.60 -25.14
C ALA A 458 -44.20 -7.58 -25.90
N THR A 459 -44.11 -6.85 -27.02
CA THR A 459 -42.86 -6.71 -27.80
C THR A 459 -41.72 -6.08 -26.99
N ALA A 460 -42.00 -5.03 -26.21
CA ALA A 460 -41.01 -4.41 -25.33
C ALA A 460 -40.53 -5.39 -24.23
N SER A 461 -41.43 -6.22 -23.69
CA SER A 461 -41.10 -7.24 -22.70
C SER A 461 -40.23 -8.37 -23.27
N GLU A 462 -40.49 -8.79 -24.53
CA GLU A 462 -39.63 -9.73 -25.25
C GLU A 462 -38.23 -9.13 -25.50
N GLN A 463 -38.14 -7.85 -25.86
CA GLN A 463 -36.86 -7.15 -26.05
C GLN A 463 -36.07 -7.04 -24.73
N VAL A 464 -36.71 -6.64 -23.62
CA VAL A 464 -36.06 -6.60 -22.29
C VAL A 464 -35.59 -7.99 -21.87
N THR A 465 -36.36 -9.04 -22.18
CA THR A 465 -35.95 -10.43 -21.92
C THR A 465 -34.69 -10.80 -22.69
N ALA A 466 -34.63 -10.51 -24.00
CA ALA A 466 -33.46 -10.80 -24.83
C ALA A 466 -32.20 -10.06 -24.34
N SER A 467 -32.29 -8.75 -24.08
CA SER A 467 -31.15 -7.98 -23.56
C SER A 467 -30.74 -8.41 -22.14
N SER A 468 -31.67 -8.90 -21.32
CA SER A 468 -31.32 -9.49 -20.02
C SER A 468 -30.52 -10.80 -20.17
N GLU A 469 -30.79 -11.61 -21.19
CA GLU A 469 -29.98 -12.79 -21.50
C GLU A 469 -28.58 -12.43 -22.04
N GLU A 470 -28.47 -11.34 -22.83
CA GLU A 470 -27.19 -10.82 -23.32
C GLU A 470 -26.31 -10.29 -22.18
N VAL A 471 -26.84 -9.42 -21.31
CA VAL A 471 -26.09 -8.91 -20.15
C VAL A 471 -25.70 -10.05 -19.22
N ARG A 472 -26.61 -11.01 -18.93
CA ARG A 472 -26.30 -12.23 -18.16
C ARG A 472 -25.26 -13.14 -18.84
N SER A 473 -24.87 -12.88 -20.09
CA SER A 473 -23.73 -13.52 -20.74
C SER A 473 -22.45 -12.71 -20.65
N ALA A 474 -22.53 -11.38 -20.63
CA ALA A 474 -21.41 -10.51 -20.28
C ALA A 474 -20.98 -10.71 -18.81
N SER A 475 -21.92 -10.75 -17.86
CA SER A 475 -21.61 -10.96 -16.43
C SER A 475 -20.84 -12.26 -16.19
N ARG A 476 -21.24 -13.36 -16.86
CA ARG A 476 -20.52 -14.65 -16.77
C ARG A 476 -19.10 -14.58 -17.36
N GLN A 477 -18.89 -13.79 -18.41
CA GLN A 477 -17.55 -13.57 -18.96
C GLN A 477 -16.70 -12.69 -18.03
N VAL A 478 -17.30 -11.74 -17.32
CA VAL A 478 -16.62 -10.99 -16.24
C VAL A 478 -16.22 -11.94 -15.10
N THR A 479 -17.09 -12.85 -14.67
CA THR A 479 -16.76 -13.88 -13.66
C THR A 479 -15.62 -14.82 -14.12
N GLU A 480 -15.58 -15.16 -15.41
CA GLU A 480 -14.48 -15.97 -15.98
C GLU A 480 -13.15 -15.18 -15.99
N SER A 481 -13.15 -13.93 -16.44
CA SER A 481 -11.95 -13.09 -16.46
C SER A 481 -11.47 -12.65 -15.07
N ILE A 482 -12.36 -12.46 -14.08
CA ILE A 482 -11.96 -12.08 -12.72
C ILE A 482 -11.33 -13.26 -11.97
N GLN A 483 -11.76 -14.49 -12.29
CA GLN A 483 -11.10 -15.72 -11.84
C GLN A 483 -9.68 -15.84 -12.44
N GLU A 484 -9.51 -15.58 -13.74
CA GLU A 484 -8.17 -15.53 -14.38
C GLU A 484 -7.24 -14.44 -13.78
N ILE A 485 -7.81 -13.34 -13.27
CA ILE A 485 -7.08 -12.27 -12.58
C ILE A 485 -6.66 -12.71 -11.17
N SER A 486 -7.56 -13.30 -10.39
CA SER A 486 -7.28 -13.84 -9.04
C SER A 486 -6.22 -14.97 -9.10
N ASP A 487 -6.41 -15.96 -9.97
CA ASP A 487 -5.40 -16.99 -10.30
C ASP A 487 -4.07 -16.36 -10.78
N GLY A 488 -4.11 -15.15 -11.33
CA GLY A 488 -2.93 -14.38 -11.77
C GLY A 488 -2.18 -13.72 -10.63
N ALA A 489 -2.90 -13.10 -9.70
CA ALA A 489 -2.36 -12.40 -8.55
C ALA A 489 -1.75 -13.37 -7.51
N GLU A 490 -2.38 -14.52 -7.25
CA GLU A 490 -1.82 -15.54 -6.35
C GLU A 490 -0.47 -16.06 -6.87
N ARG A 491 -0.37 -16.36 -8.18
CA ARG A 491 0.90 -16.74 -8.85
C ARG A 491 1.92 -15.60 -8.92
N GLN A 492 1.48 -14.33 -8.84
CA GLN A 492 2.38 -13.19 -8.74
C GLN A 492 2.99 -13.11 -7.33
N ASN A 493 2.20 -13.32 -6.28
CA ASN A 493 2.67 -13.39 -4.90
C ASN A 493 3.67 -14.55 -4.72
N GLU A 494 3.37 -15.76 -5.21
CA GLU A 494 4.33 -16.90 -5.22
C GLU A 494 5.68 -16.52 -5.90
N ALA A 495 5.63 -15.78 -7.00
CA ALA A 495 6.82 -15.35 -7.72
C ALA A 495 7.61 -14.27 -6.95
N LEU A 496 6.93 -13.31 -6.32
CA LEU A 496 7.54 -12.26 -5.51
C LEU A 496 8.21 -12.82 -4.26
N GLN A 497 7.59 -13.77 -3.57
CA GLN A 497 8.21 -14.52 -2.47
C GLN A 497 9.49 -15.25 -2.90
N SER A 498 9.56 -15.74 -4.15
CA SER A 498 10.79 -16.32 -4.71
C SER A 498 11.85 -15.27 -5.04
N VAL A 499 11.46 -14.03 -5.40
CA VAL A 499 12.41 -12.92 -5.61
C VAL A 499 12.97 -12.43 -4.27
N ASN A 500 12.14 -12.28 -3.24
CA ASN A 500 12.58 -11.86 -1.90
C ASN A 500 13.62 -12.87 -1.31
N GLN A 501 13.41 -14.18 -1.53
CA GLN A 501 14.42 -15.22 -1.20
C GLN A 501 15.75 -15.07 -1.97
N GLU A 502 15.72 -14.75 -3.26
CA GLU A 502 16.95 -14.51 -4.05
C GLU A 502 17.64 -13.18 -3.64
N MET A 503 16.89 -12.14 -3.25
CA MET A 503 17.44 -10.89 -2.71
C MET A 503 18.06 -11.08 -1.33
N SER A 504 17.44 -11.90 -0.47
CA SER A 504 18.02 -12.31 0.81
C SER A 504 19.37 -13.02 0.61
N ALA A 505 19.43 -13.96 -0.34
CA ALA A 505 20.69 -14.64 -0.69
C ALA A 505 21.73 -13.67 -1.30
N LEU A 506 21.31 -12.72 -2.13
CA LEU A 506 22.17 -11.68 -2.69
C LEU A 506 22.78 -10.79 -1.58
N SER A 507 21.97 -10.41 -0.59
CA SER A 507 22.43 -9.66 0.59
C SER A 507 23.54 -10.40 1.33
N THR A 508 23.34 -11.67 1.69
CA THR A 508 24.38 -12.50 2.33
C THR A 508 25.67 -12.57 1.49
N THR A 509 25.57 -12.73 0.16
CA THR A 509 26.79 -12.74 -0.69
C THR A 509 27.46 -11.37 -0.78
N THR A 510 26.71 -10.28 -0.64
CA THR A 510 27.23 -8.91 -0.61
C THR A 510 28.02 -8.67 0.69
N GLU A 511 27.53 -9.17 1.82
CA GLU A 511 28.25 -9.17 3.10
C GLU A 511 29.52 -10.05 3.06
N GLU A 512 29.45 -11.26 2.49
CA GLU A 512 30.63 -12.12 2.27
C GLU A 512 31.70 -11.42 1.43
N ILE A 513 31.30 -10.66 0.40
CA ILE A 513 32.22 -9.87 -0.46
C ILE A 513 32.81 -8.69 0.32
N ALA A 514 32.04 -7.99 1.15
CA ALA A 514 32.53 -6.89 1.98
C ALA A 514 33.57 -7.39 3.02
N ALA A 515 33.25 -8.48 3.73
CA ALA A 515 34.17 -9.10 4.69
C ALA A 515 35.46 -9.62 4.00
N SER A 516 35.32 -10.29 2.86
CA SER A 516 36.46 -10.76 2.06
C SER A 516 37.34 -9.60 1.56
N SER A 517 36.73 -8.48 1.18
CA SER A 517 37.44 -7.27 0.75
C SER A 517 38.28 -6.71 1.90
N ASN A 518 37.72 -6.61 3.11
CA ASN A 518 38.44 -6.13 4.28
C ASN A 518 39.64 -7.04 4.66
N GLU A 519 39.52 -8.37 4.55
CA GLU A 519 40.67 -9.28 4.76
C GLU A 519 41.78 -9.05 3.72
N VAL A 520 41.44 -8.82 2.45
CA VAL A 520 42.43 -8.52 1.41
C VAL A 520 43.07 -7.14 1.61
N ALA A 521 42.36 -6.15 2.15
CA ALA A 521 42.91 -4.84 2.49
C ALA A 521 44.00 -4.94 3.59
N ASP A 522 43.71 -5.59 4.72
CA ASP A 522 44.69 -5.84 5.79
C ASP A 522 45.91 -6.63 5.26
N LEU A 523 45.68 -7.67 4.46
CA LEU A 523 46.74 -8.44 3.85
C LEU A 523 47.60 -7.60 2.88
N ALA A 524 47.00 -6.66 2.15
CA ALA A 524 47.70 -5.74 1.26
C ALA A 524 48.55 -4.73 2.07
N GLU A 525 47.98 -4.06 3.07
CA GLU A 525 48.72 -3.10 3.91
C GLU A 525 49.91 -3.76 4.62
N ARG A 526 49.69 -4.93 5.24
CA ARG A 526 50.75 -5.70 5.90
C ARG A 526 51.80 -6.23 4.92
N THR A 527 51.43 -6.44 3.65
CA THR A 527 52.39 -6.76 2.57
C THR A 527 53.22 -5.53 2.19
N ALA A 528 52.63 -4.33 2.15
CA ALA A 528 53.36 -3.09 1.93
C ALA A 528 54.33 -2.78 3.08
N GLU A 529 53.91 -2.91 4.35
CA GLU A 529 54.77 -2.79 5.53
C GLU A 529 55.93 -3.80 5.50
N THR A 530 55.65 -5.06 5.18
CA THR A 530 56.66 -6.13 5.08
C THR A 530 57.65 -5.84 3.95
N GLY A 531 57.16 -5.32 2.82
CA GLY A 531 57.97 -4.81 1.72
C GLY A 531 58.91 -3.70 2.18
N GLU A 532 58.41 -2.70 2.89
CA GLU A 532 59.21 -1.56 3.37
C GLU A 532 60.25 -1.98 4.41
N SER A 533 59.88 -2.77 5.41
CA SER A 533 60.82 -3.26 6.43
C SER A 533 61.92 -4.14 5.82
N GLY A 534 61.58 -4.97 4.82
CA GLY A 534 62.55 -5.69 4.02
C GLY A 534 63.46 -4.75 3.22
N ARG A 535 62.89 -3.68 2.63
CA ARG A 535 63.60 -2.66 1.84
C ARG A 535 64.60 -1.87 2.69
N GLU A 536 64.26 -1.53 3.93
CA GLU A 536 65.16 -0.93 4.92
C GLU A 536 66.30 -1.89 5.30
N ALA A 537 65.98 -3.13 5.72
CA ALA A 537 66.97 -4.12 6.10
C ALA A 537 67.95 -4.47 4.96
N ALA A 538 67.50 -4.42 3.70
CA ALA A 538 68.36 -4.60 2.54
C ALA A 538 69.27 -3.38 2.27
N ARG A 539 68.82 -2.15 2.53
CA ARG A 539 69.66 -0.93 2.46
C ARG A 539 70.74 -0.90 3.54
N ASP A 540 70.42 -1.36 4.74
CA ASP A 540 71.42 -1.58 5.81
C ASP A 540 72.48 -2.62 5.38
N ALA A 541 72.05 -3.70 4.72
CA ALA A 541 72.97 -4.71 4.20
C ALA A 541 73.87 -4.19 3.06
N VAL A 542 73.38 -3.32 2.16
CA VAL A 542 74.23 -2.61 1.18
C VAL A 542 75.26 -1.73 1.90
N THR A 543 74.82 -0.93 2.87
CA THR A 543 75.70 -0.04 3.65
C THR A 543 76.81 -0.83 4.35
N ALA A 544 76.49 -1.98 4.93
CA ALA A 544 77.47 -2.87 5.55
C ALA A 544 78.43 -3.52 4.53
N MET A 545 77.99 -3.81 3.30
CA MET A 545 78.89 -4.30 2.24
C MET A 545 79.89 -3.22 1.82
N ASP A 546 79.45 -1.97 1.69
CA ASP A 546 80.33 -0.83 1.35
C ASP A 546 81.40 -0.60 2.44
N GLU A 547 81.04 -0.72 3.73
CA GLU A 547 82.01 -0.68 4.84
C GLU A 547 83.05 -1.82 4.75
N ILE A 548 82.63 -3.04 4.43
CA ILE A 548 83.52 -4.20 4.28
C ILE A 548 84.42 -4.05 3.03
N GLU A 549 83.93 -3.43 1.95
CA GLU A 549 84.71 -3.13 0.74
C GLU A 549 85.83 -2.12 1.05
N ASP A 550 85.54 -1.07 1.83
CA ASP A 550 86.56 -0.10 2.28
C ASP A 550 87.58 -0.71 3.26
N ASP A 551 87.16 -1.60 4.17
CA ASP A 551 88.07 -2.36 5.03
C ASP A 551 88.98 -3.30 4.20
N ALA A 552 88.46 -3.91 3.14
CA ALA A 552 89.25 -4.72 2.19
C ALA A 552 90.28 -3.89 1.42
N LYS A 553 89.92 -2.69 0.92
CA LYS A 553 90.86 -1.71 0.31
C LYS A 553 91.94 -1.29 1.31
N GLY A 554 91.57 -1.11 2.59
CA GLY A 554 92.48 -0.84 3.70
C GLY A 554 93.49 -1.97 3.92
N ALA A 555 93.01 -3.22 3.99
CA ALA A 555 93.85 -4.40 4.18
C ALA A 555 94.84 -4.60 3.02
N VAL A 556 94.41 -4.43 1.76
CA VAL A 556 95.30 -4.46 0.58
C VAL A 556 96.38 -3.37 0.66
N THR A 557 96.06 -2.19 1.22
CA THR A 557 97.02 -1.09 1.39
C THR A 557 98.11 -1.41 2.41
N GLU A 558 97.76 -1.97 3.57
CA GLU A 558 98.75 -2.40 4.56
C GLU A 558 99.54 -3.66 4.13
N ILE A 559 98.95 -4.54 3.30
CA ILE A 559 99.68 -5.65 2.66
C ILE A 559 100.76 -5.14 1.69
N ARG A 560 100.44 -4.17 0.82
CA ARG A 560 101.42 -3.55 -0.09
C ARG A 560 102.53 -2.84 0.67
N ARG A 561 102.20 -2.20 1.80
CA ARG A 561 103.19 -1.63 2.72
C ARG A 561 104.09 -2.69 3.37
N LEU A 562 103.54 -3.83 3.79
CA LEU A 562 104.32 -4.95 4.31
C LEU A 562 105.28 -5.50 3.25
N GLU A 563 104.89 -5.50 1.98
CA GLU A 563 105.76 -5.82 0.84
C GLU A 563 106.96 -4.85 0.72
N GLU A 564 106.74 -3.54 0.85
CA GLU A 564 107.81 -2.53 0.88
C GLU A 564 108.74 -2.71 2.10
N GLU A 565 108.20 -3.01 3.28
CA GLU A 565 109.00 -3.24 4.50
C GLU A 565 109.79 -4.56 4.38
N VAL A 566 109.22 -5.63 3.83
CA VAL A 566 109.93 -6.89 3.51
C VAL A 566 111.06 -6.66 2.51
N GLN A 567 110.84 -5.85 1.48
CA GLN A 567 111.89 -5.54 0.49
C GLN A 567 113.03 -4.70 1.08
N GLN A 568 112.77 -3.82 2.04
CA GLN A 568 113.82 -3.09 2.77
C GLN A 568 114.66 -4.01 3.68
N ILE A 569 114.03 -5.05 4.27
CA ILE A 569 114.76 -6.04 5.08
C ILE A 569 115.59 -6.97 4.16
N ASP A 570 115.10 -7.30 2.97
CA ASP A 570 115.81 -8.07 1.93
C ASP A 570 117.14 -7.38 1.52
N GLU A 571 117.12 -6.07 1.21
CA GLU A 571 118.33 -5.28 0.96
C GLU A 571 119.30 -5.25 2.16
N LEU A 572 118.77 -5.24 3.38
CA LEU A 572 119.57 -5.28 4.61
C LEU A 572 120.22 -6.66 4.82
N ILE A 573 119.51 -7.76 4.57
CA ILE A 573 120.06 -9.12 4.66
C ILE A 573 121.12 -9.36 3.59
N ALA A 574 120.89 -8.90 2.35
CA ALA A 574 121.91 -8.93 1.29
C ALA A 574 123.18 -8.15 1.70
N THR A 575 123.01 -6.99 2.34
CA THR A 575 124.11 -6.18 2.89
C THR A 575 124.85 -6.91 4.02
N ILE A 576 124.14 -7.60 4.92
CA ILE A 576 124.73 -8.39 6.00
C ILE A 576 125.48 -9.61 5.45
N SER A 577 124.93 -10.31 4.45
CA SER A 577 125.57 -11.44 3.76
C SER A 577 126.89 -11.02 3.11
N GLU A 578 126.93 -9.84 2.47
CA GLU A 578 128.16 -9.30 1.88
C GLU A 578 129.17 -8.82 2.95
N ILE A 579 128.73 -8.20 4.05
CA ILE A 579 129.61 -7.86 5.19
C ILE A 579 130.21 -9.14 5.81
N ALA A 580 129.42 -10.21 5.95
CA ALA A 580 129.88 -11.50 6.45
C ALA A 580 130.89 -12.14 5.48
N ARG A 581 130.62 -12.10 4.16
CA ARG A 581 131.54 -12.56 3.11
C ARG A 581 132.87 -11.79 3.12
N GLN A 582 132.83 -10.46 3.26
CA GLN A 582 134.02 -9.62 3.40
C GLN A 582 134.78 -9.89 4.70
N THR A 583 134.08 -10.09 5.82
CA THR A 583 134.70 -10.38 7.12
C THR A 583 135.34 -11.78 7.15
N ASN A 584 134.70 -12.79 6.54
CA ASN A 584 135.30 -14.10 6.28
C ASN A 584 136.59 -13.97 5.46
N MET A 585 136.57 -13.18 4.37
CA MET A 585 137.76 -12.92 3.55
C MET A 585 138.86 -12.16 4.30
N LEU A 586 138.53 -11.19 5.15
CA LEU A 586 139.49 -10.48 6.00
C LEU A 586 140.09 -11.40 7.07
N ALA A 587 139.28 -12.22 7.72
CA ALA A 587 139.69 -13.20 8.72
C ALA A 587 140.57 -14.31 8.11
N LEU A 588 140.22 -14.79 6.91
CA LEU A 588 141.02 -15.73 6.13
C LEU A 588 142.39 -15.13 5.76
N ASN A 589 142.44 -13.89 5.29
CA ASN A 589 143.70 -13.19 5.01
C ASN A 589 144.55 -12.98 6.28
N ALA A 590 143.93 -12.62 7.41
CA ALA A 590 144.62 -12.47 8.69
C ALA A 590 145.20 -13.80 9.20
N ASN A 591 144.46 -14.90 9.07
CA ASN A 591 144.90 -16.25 9.45
C ASN A 591 146.05 -16.73 8.53
N ILE A 592 145.99 -16.44 7.22
CA ILE A 592 147.08 -16.72 6.26
C ILE A 592 148.34 -15.92 6.60
N GLU A 593 148.24 -14.66 6.99
CA GLU A 593 149.42 -13.84 7.30
C GLU A 593 150.02 -14.19 8.67
N ALA A 594 149.20 -14.49 9.68
CA ALA A 594 149.68 -15.10 10.94
C ALA A 594 150.39 -16.45 10.68
N SER A 595 149.88 -17.25 9.74
CA SER A 595 150.53 -18.50 9.29
C SER A 595 151.82 -18.28 8.49
N ARG A 596 152.11 -17.06 8.01
CA ARG A 596 153.35 -16.69 7.29
C ARG A 596 154.43 -16.09 8.20
N SER A 597 154.04 -15.39 9.26
CA SER A 597 154.96 -14.71 10.19
C SER A 597 155.75 -15.65 11.11
N ALA A 598 155.59 -16.97 10.97
CA ALA A 598 156.12 -18.05 11.82
C ALA A 598 157.65 -18.03 12.05
N SER A 599 158.11 -17.11 12.91
CA SER A 599 159.50 -16.93 13.36
C SER A 599 159.61 -16.21 14.72
N GLY A 600 158.49 -16.08 15.46
CA GLY A 600 158.41 -15.54 16.82
C GLY A 600 157.27 -16.17 17.61
N GLU A 601 157.37 -16.17 18.94
CA GLU A 601 156.51 -16.95 19.85
C GLU A 601 155.20 -16.23 20.26
N ASP A 602 154.92 -15.04 19.72
CA ASP A 602 153.75 -14.20 20.10
C ASP A 602 152.54 -14.32 19.14
N ASP A 603 152.68 -14.87 17.94
CA ASP A 603 151.64 -14.83 16.88
C ASP A 603 150.48 -15.84 17.04
N GLU A 604 150.63 -16.89 17.86
CA GLU A 604 149.61 -17.96 17.99
C GLU A 604 148.24 -17.42 18.45
N GLY A 605 148.23 -16.40 19.30
CA GLY A 605 146.99 -15.75 19.77
C GLY A 605 146.25 -14.99 18.66
N PHE A 606 146.97 -14.42 17.69
CA PHE A 606 146.38 -13.69 16.56
C PHE A 606 145.74 -14.65 15.55
N ALA A 607 146.38 -15.80 15.29
CA ALA A 607 145.82 -16.86 14.46
C ALA A 607 144.51 -17.41 15.04
N ALA A 608 144.46 -17.64 16.36
CA ALA A 608 143.25 -18.11 17.04
C ALA A 608 142.08 -17.11 16.91
N VAL A 609 142.32 -15.81 17.14
CA VAL A 609 141.28 -14.78 16.97
C VAL A 609 140.82 -14.68 15.51
N ALA A 610 141.73 -14.74 14.54
CA ALA A 610 141.36 -14.74 13.13
C ALA A 610 140.53 -15.98 12.75
N GLN A 611 140.78 -17.14 13.35
CA GLN A 611 140.01 -18.36 13.11
C GLN A 611 138.61 -18.32 13.75
N GLU A 612 138.48 -17.72 14.94
CA GLU A 612 137.19 -17.47 15.60
C GLU A 612 136.33 -16.46 14.82
N VAL A 613 136.92 -15.35 14.37
CA VAL A 613 136.22 -14.35 13.52
C VAL A 613 135.81 -14.95 12.18
N LYS A 614 136.60 -15.87 11.62
CA LYS A 614 136.23 -16.61 10.41
C LYS A 614 134.97 -17.47 10.66
N ALA A 615 134.97 -18.29 11.71
CA ALA A 615 133.83 -19.13 12.06
C ALA A 615 132.57 -18.30 12.38
N LEU A 616 132.73 -17.19 13.10
CA LEU A 616 131.64 -16.24 13.35
C LEU A 616 131.09 -15.64 12.06
N SER A 617 131.94 -15.29 11.09
CA SER A 617 131.52 -14.75 9.80
C SER A 617 130.79 -15.79 8.94
N GLU A 618 131.19 -17.06 9.03
CA GLU A 618 130.50 -18.17 8.34
C GLU A 618 129.14 -18.45 8.99
N ASN A 619 129.03 -18.43 10.32
CA ASN A 619 127.76 -18.51 11.03
C ASN A 619 126.82 -17.33 10.72
N VAL A 620 127.34 -16.11 10.57
CA VAL A 620 126.52 -14.93 10.20
C VAL A 620 126.06 -15.00 8.74
N ALA A 621 126.88 -15.53 7.83
CA ALA A 621 126.47 -15.78 6.45
C ALA A 621 125.38 -16.86 6.40
N GLU A 622 125.54 -17.99 7.10
CA GLU A 622 124.54 -19.07 7.16
C GLU A 622 123.22 -18.61 7.83
N ALA A 623 123.30 -17.72 8.82
CA ALA A 623 122.12 -17.08 9.42
C ALA A 623 121.45 -16.04 8.49
N ALA A 624 122.20 -15.35 7.64
CA ALA A 624 121.65 -14.45 6.63
C ALA A 624 120.94 -15.25 5.53
N ASP A 625 121.56 -16.31 5.04
CA ASP A 625 120.98 -17.29 4.11
C ASP A 625 119.66 -17.89 4.63
N GLU A 626 119.55 -18.15 5.94
CA GLU A 626 118.32 -18.65 6.59
C GLU A 626 117.27 -17.54 6.79
N ALA A 627 117.69 -16.27 6.94
CA ALA A 627 116.78 -15.12 7.00
C ALA A 627 116.21 -14.77 5.60
N GLU A 628 117.02 -14.85 4.56
CA GLU A 628 116.65 -14.64 3.14
C GLU A 628 115.54 -15.63 2.73
N LYS A 629 115.72 -16.92 3.00
CA LYS A 629 114.69 -17.97 2.77
C LYS A 629 113.40 -17.74 3.56
N ARG A 630 113.47 -17.08 4.71
CA ARG A 630 112.30 -16.74 5.54
C ARG A 630 111.59 -15.49 5.03
N LEU A 631 112.32 -14.51 4.51
CA LEU A 631 111.76 -13.34 3.83
C LEU A 631 111.06 -13.75 2.53
N GLU A 632 111.69 -14.61 1.73
CA GLU A 632 111.09 -15.19 0.52
C GLU A 632 109.78 -15.91 0.87
N ALA A 633 109.78 -16.79 1.89
CA ALA A 633 108.56 -17.46 2.37
C ALA A 633 107.53 -16.56 3.08
N ILE A 634 107.88 -15.32 3.45
CA ILE A 634 106.94 -14.29 3.92
C ILE A 634 106.35 -13.56 2.71
N ARG A 635 107.18 -13.15 1.74
CA ARG A 635 106.77 -12.46 0.50
C ARG A 635 105.81 -13.30 -0.32
N ASP A 636 106.14 -14.58 -0.49
CA ASP A 636 105.30 -15.61 -1.11
C ASP A 636 103.95 -15.80 -0.38
N ARG A 637 103.82 -15.30 0.86
CA ARG A 637 102.59 -15.29 1.67
C ARG A 637 101.84 -13.97 1.54
N THR A 638 102.55 -12.84 1.59
CA THR A 638 102.01 -11.49 1.37
C THR A 638 101.35 -11.38 -0.01
N GLU A 639 102.02 -11.80 -1.09
CA GLU A 639 101.46 -11.80 -2.46
C GLU A 639 100.19 -12.64 -2.57
N ARG A 640 100.13 -13.79 -1.86
CA ARG A 640 98.96 -14.67 -1.87
C ARG A 640 97.79 -14.06 -1.10
N SER A 641 98.04 -13.48 0.06
CA SER A 641 97.00 -12.79 0.83
C SER A 641 96.53 -11.49 0.17
N ALA A 642 97.38 -10.83 -0.63
CA ALA A 642 96.95 -9.74 -1.52
C ALA A 642 95.91 -10.24 -2.53
N ALA A 643 96.23 -11.32 -3.25
CA ALA A 643 95.34 -11.92 -4.25
C ALA A 643 94.06 -12.53 -3.64
N GLU A 644 94.12 -13.07 -2.43
CA GLU A 644 92.95 -13.56 -1.70
C GLU A 644 91.99 -12.40 -1.36
N ILE A 645 92.48 -11.26 -0.85
CA ILE A 645 91.63 -10.10 -0.52
C ILE A 645 91.16 -9.34 -1.77
N GLU A 646 91.99 -9.21 -2.81
CA GLU A 646 91.54 -8.65 -4.10
C GLU A 646 90.43 -9.53 -4.73
N GLY A 647 90.46 -10.85 -4.51
CA GLY A 647 89.35 -11.76 -4.83
C GLY A 647 88.10 -11.51 -3.99
N THR A 648 88.24 -11.37 -2.67
CA THR A 648 87.12 -11.07 -1.76
C THR A 648 86.45 -9.73 -2.10
N SER A 649 87.22 -8.71 -2.52
CA SER A 649 86.66 -7.41 -2.95
C SER A 649 85.67 -7.56 -4.11
N ALA A 650 85.99 -8.40 -5.10
CA ALA A 650 85.09 -8.67 -6.23
C ALA A 650 83.86 -9.51 -5.83
N GLU A 651 83.97 -10.37 -4.81
CA GLU A 651 82.82 -11.09 -4.24
C GLU A 651 81.90 -10.14 -3.45
N ILE A 652 82.44 -9.07 -2.85
CA ILE A 652 81.66 -8.01 -2.16
C ILE A 652 80.94 -7.11 -3.17
N GLU A 653 81.60 -6.65 -4.25
CA GLU A 653 80.94 -5.91 -5.33
C GLU A 653 79.75 -6.70 -5.91
N ASP A 654 79.93 -8.00 -6.16
CA ASP A 654 78.88 -8.87 -6.70
C ASP A 654 77.76 -9.16 -5.68
N ALA A 655 78.07 -9.20 -4.38
CA ALA A 655 77.07 -9.31 -3.32
C ALA A 655 76.25 -8.03 -3.16
N SER A 656 76.89 -6.86 -3.07
CA SER A 656 76.23 -5.55 -2.95
C SER A 656 75.22 -5.33 -4.09
N ARG A 657 75.63 -5.59 -5.34
CA ARG A 657 74.74 -5.54 -6.51
C ARG A 657 73.49 -6.41 -6.38
N ARG A 658 73.63 -7.65 -5.89
CA ARG A 658 72.48 -8.58 -5.69
C ARG A 658 71.55 -8.13 -4.57
N VAL A 659 72.06 -7.44 -3.54
CA VAL A 659 71.22 -6.85 -2.49
C VAL A 659 70.47 -5.64 -3.04
N SER A 660 71.09 -4.80 -3.87
CA SER A 660 70.40 -3.72 -4.58
C SER A 660 69.29 -4.24 -5.51
N GLU A 661 69.54 -5.33 -6.25
CA GLU A 661 68.51 -6.03 -7.04
C GLU A 661 67.33 -6.54 -6.17
N ALA A 662 67.56 -6.84 -4.88
CA ALA A 662 66.51 -7.18 -3.93
C ALA A 662 65.78 -5.94 -3.36
N VAL A 663 66.47 -4.81 -3.15
CA VAL A 663 65.84 -3.53 -2.77
C VAL A 663 64.82 -3.10 -3.83
N GLU A 664 65.18 -3.17 -5.12
CA GLU A 664 64.29 -2.86 -6.24
C GLU A 664 63.07 -3.80 -6.29
N ALA A 665 63.26 -5.10 -6.04
CA ALA A 665 62.17 -6.07 -5.99
C ALA A 665 61.21 -5.84 -4.82
N LEU A 666 61.72 -5.46 -3.64
CA LEU A 666 60.89 -5.16 -2.45
C LEU A 666 60.10 -3.86 -2.62
N GLU A 667 60.68 -2.86 -3.28
CA GLU A 667 59.98 -1.62 -3.68
C GLU A 667 58.83 -1.90 -4.66
N ALA A 668 59.04 -2.80 -5.63
CA ALA A 668 57.99 -3.24 -6.54
C ALA A 668 56.87 -4.01 -5.81
N ILE A 669 57.19 -4.85 -4.82
CA ILE A 669 56.20 -5.57 -4.00
C ILE A 669 55.34 -4.59 -3.20
N ALA A 670 55.96 -3.61 -2.53
CA ALA A 670 55.22 -2.62 -1.75
C ALA A 670 54.26 -1.80 -2.64
N LYS A 671 54.69 -1.40 -3.84
CA LYS A 671 53.84 -0.68 -4.80
C LYS A 671 52.68 -1.52 -5.34
N LEU A 672 52.89 -2.81 -5.61
CA LEU A 672 51.82 -3.71 -6.05
C LEU A 672 50.80 -3.98 -4.94
N ALA A 673 51.23 -3.97 -3.67
CA ALA A 673 50.34 -4.09 -2.52
C ALA A 673 49.49 -2.82 -2.33
N ASP A 674 50.09 -1.64 -2.47
CA ASP A 674 49.39 -0.33 -2.48
C ASP A 674 48.34 -0.26 -3.61
N GLU A 675 48.69 -0.68 -4.83
CA GLU A 675 47.75 -0.82 -5.95
C GLU A 675 46.63 -1.83 -5.69
N THR A 676 46.90 -2.90 -4.92
CA THR A 676 45.89 -3.89 -4.52
C THR A 676 44.91 -3.29 -3.51
N ASN A 677 45.40 -2.53 -2.52
CA ASN A 677 44.56 -1.85 -1.53
C ASN A 677 43.58 -0.87 -2.19
N VAL A 678 44.04 -0.07 -3.15
CA VAL A 678 43.16 0.84 -3.92
C VAL A 678 42.07 0.07 -4.68
N GLY A 679 42.42 -1.00 -5.39
CA GLY A 679 41.43 -1.82 -6.11
C GLY A 679 40.42 -2.51 -5.18
N VAL A 680 40.80 -2.83 -3.95
CA VAL A 680 39.91 -3.38 -2.92
C VAL A 680 38.94 -2.31 -2.38
N GLN A 681 39.39 -1.06 -2.24
CA GLN A 681 38.52 0.07 -1.86
C GLN A 681 37.47 0.36 -2.96
N GLU A 682 37.85 0.24 -4.24
CA GLU A 682 36.89 0.32 -5.36
C GLU A 682 35.84 -0.81 -5.32
N ILE A 683 36.24 -2.04 -4.95
CA ILE A 683 35.31 -3.17 -4.75
C ILE A 683 34.37 -2.90 -3.55
N SER A 684 34.89 -2.40 -2.43
CA SER A 684 34.09 -2.09 -1.24
C SER A 684 32.99 -1.05 -1.55
N ALA A 685 33.34 0.04 -2.24
CA ALA A 685 32.37 1.06 -2.67
C ALA A 685 31.30 0.50 -3.63
N ALA A 686 31.68 -0.37 -4.57
CA ALA A 686 30.72 -1.05 -5.44
C ALA A 686 29.81 -2.02 -4.67
N THR A 687 30.34 -2.69 -3.65
CA THR A 687 29.60 -3.62 -2.77
C THR A 687 28.57 -2.89 -1.93
N GLN A 688 28.92 -1.72 -1.37
CA GLN A 688 27.99 -0.83 -0.67
C GLN A 688 26.85 -0.35 -1.60
N GLN A 689 27.16 0.02 -2.85
CA GLN A 689 26.14 0.36 -3.83
C GLN A 689 25.21 -0.83 -4.15
N GLN A 690 25.74 -2.06 -4.22
CA GLN A 690 24.92 -3.26 -4.41
C GLN A 690 24.01 -3.55 -3.22
N ALA A 691 24.45 -3.30 -1.98
CA ALA A 691 23.60 -3.43 -0.80
C ALA A 691 22.39 -2.48 -0.87
N ALA A 692 22.63 -1.19 -1.11
CA ALA A 692 21.57 -0.18 -1.23
C ALA A 692 20.59 -0.51 -2.38
N SER A 693 21.08 -0.92 -3.55
CA SER A 693 20.23 -1.35 -4.66
C SER A 693 19.50 -2.68 -4.39
N THR A 694 19.96 -3.51 -3.45
CA THR A 694 19.23 -4.72 -3.04
C THR A 694 18.08 -4.35 -2.10
N GLN A 695 18.30 -3.42 -1.17
CA GLN A 695 17.25 -2.87 -0.30
C GLN A 695 16.14 -2.17 -1.11
N GLU A 696 16.51 -1.34 -2.10
CA GLU A 696 15.55 -0.70 -3.03
C GLU A 696 14.69 -1.74 -3.77
N VAL A 697 15.26 -2.89 -4.14
CA VAL A 697 14.53 -3.97 -4.82
C VAL A 697 13.67 -4.80 -3.87
N VAL A 698 14.04 -4.95 -2.59
CA VAL A 698 13.18 -5.59 -1.57
C VAL A 698 11.91 -4.73 -1.36
N ALA A 699 12.06 -3.43 -1.14
CA ALA A 699 10.91 -2.52 -0.99
C ALA A 699 9.96 -2.59 -2.21
N MET A 700 10.50 -2.55 -3.44
CA MET A 700 9.69 -2.70 -4.67
C MET A 700 9.05 -4.08 -4.85
N VAL A 701 9.54 -5.13 -4.17
CA VAL A 701 8.95 -6.48 -4.18
C VAL A 701 7.81 -6.56 -3.17
N ASP A 702 7.96 -5.94 -2.01
CA ASP A 702 6.96 -5.95 -0.96
C ASP A 702 5.78 -5.01 -1.32
N ASP A 703 6.04 -3.83 -1.91
CA ASP A 703 5.02 -2.98 -2.59
C ASP A 703 4.19 -3.81 -3.60
N ALA A 704 4.87 -4.62 -4.42
CA ALA A 704 4.23 -5.44 -5.45
C ALA A 704 3.46 -6.63 -4.86
N ALA A 705 3.81 -7.09 -3.64
CA ALA A 705 3.08 -8.13 -2.93
C ALA A 705 1.75 -7.57 -2.41
N THR A 706 1.79 -6.43 -1.72
CA THR A 706 0.60 -5.69 -1.27
C THR A 706 -0.38 -5.44 -2.42
N ILE A 707 0.09 -4.91 -3.56
CA ILE A 707 -0.74 -4.69 -4.76
C ILE A 707 -1.33 -6.00 -5.31
N SER A 708 -0.66 -7.14 -5.13
CA SER A 708 -1.18 -8.46 -5.55
C SER A 708 -2.30 -8.94 -4.63
N GLU A 709 -2.21 -8.64 -3.33
CA GLU A 709 -3.24 -8.98 -2.33
C GLU A 709 -4.46 -8.05 -2.47
N GLU A 710 -4.27 -6.75 -2.65
CA GLU A 710 -5.33 -5.79 -3.05
C GLU A 710 -6.05 -6.24 -4.34
N THR A 711 -5.29 -6.64 -5.37
CA THR A 711 -5.85 -7.15 -6.63
C THR A 711 -6.68 -8.42 -6.43
N THR A 712 -6.34 -9.23 -5.42
CA THR A 712 -7.09 -10.45 -5.09
C THR A 712 -8.39 -10.10 -4.36
N ALA A 713 -8.37 -9.20 -3.38
CA ALA A 713 -9.56 -8.73 -2.68
C ALA A 713 -10.55 -8.03 -3.63
N GLU A 714 -10.07 -7.15 -4.51
CA GLU A 714 -10.93 -6.48 -5.50
C GLU A 714 -11.46 -7.45 -6.56
N ALA A 715 -10.73 -8.53 -6.86
CA ALA A 715 -11.25 -9.61 -7.70
C ALA A 715 -12.43 -10.35 -7.03
N GLU A 716 -12.41 -10.55 -5.72
CA GLU A 716 -13.55 -11.11 -4.97
C GLU A 716 -14.74 -10.14 -4.93
N ASN A 717 -14.52 -8.84 -4.70
CA ASN A 717 -15.55 -7.80 -4.78
C ASN A 717 -16.27 -7.77 -6.13
N VAL A 718 -15.50 -7.76 -7.23
CA VAL A 718 -16.03 -7.74 -8.60
C VAL A 718 -16.74 -9.06 -8.94
N ALA A 719 -16.27 -10.20 -8.41
CA ALA A 719 -16.98 -11.48 -8.55
C ALA A 719 -18.35 -11.46 -7.85
N ALA A 720 -18.42 -10.99 -6.60
CA ALA A 720 -19.66 -10.85 -5.85
C ALA A 720 -20.66 -9.93 -6.57
N ALA A 721 -20.22 -8.76 -7.05
CA ALA A 721 -21.05 -7.84 -7.83
C ALA A 721 -21.59 -8.45 -9.13
N ALA A 722 -20.82 -9.33 -9.80
CA ALA A 722 -21.27 -10.06 -10.99
C ALA A 722 -22.30 -11.16 -10.67
N GLU A 723 -22.22 -11.80 -9.50
CA GLU A 723 -23.26 -12.72 -9.01
C GLU A 723 -24.55 -11.97 -8.64
N GLU A 724 -24.46 -10.85 -7.92
CA GLU A 724 -25.62 -9.99 -7.61
C GLU A 724 -26.31 -9.48 -8.88
N GLN A 725 -25.54 -9.00 -9.86
CA GLN A 725 -26.07 -8.57 -11.16
C GLN A 725 -26.81 -9.74 -11.86
N THR A 726 -26.27 -10.95 -11.80
CA THR A 726 -26.90 -12.16 -12.36
C THR A 726 -28.21 -12.52 -11.64
N SER A 727 -28.28 -12.29 -10.32
CA SER A 727 -29.50 -12.42 -9.52
C SER A 727 -30.57 -11.38 -9.93
N ALA A 728 -30.20 -10.09 -9.95
CA ALA A 728 -31.11 -8.99 -10.33
C ALA A 728 -31.66 -9.15 -11.76
N LEU A 729 -30.82 -9.57 -12.72
CA LEU A 729 -31.27 -9.88 -14.09
C LEU A 729 -32.28 -11.02 -14.16
N THR A 730 -32.27 -11.95 -13.20
CA THR A 730 -33.27 -13.02 -13.09
C THR A 730 -34.64 -12.46 -12.68
N GLU A 731 -34.67 -11.50 -11.74
CA GLU A 731 -35.90 -10.81 -11.34
C GLU A 731 -36.46 -9.90 -12.45
N VAL A 732 -35.59 -9.19 -13.18
CA VAL A 732 -35.97 -8.39 -14.36
C VAL A 732 -36.56 -9.29 -15.45
N THR A 733 -35.92 -10.42 -15.75
CA THR A 733 -36.40 -11.42 -16.72
C THR A 733 -37.77 -11.99 -16.32
N GLN A 734 -37.97 -12.30 -15.03
CA GLN A 734 -39.25 -12.79 -14.52
C GLN A 734 -40.34 -11.71 -14.58
N SER A 735 -39.99 -10.46 -14.30
CA SER A 735 -40.90 -9.30 -14.35
C SER A 735 -41.33 -8.99 -15.78
N ALA A 736 -40.40 -9.00 -16.75
CA ALA A 736 -40.69 -8.85 -18.17
C ALA A 736 -41.56 -10.01 -18.69
N SER A 737 -41.24 -11.25 -18.31
CA SER A 737 -42.06 -12.43 -18.66
C SER A 737 -43.51 -12.29 -18.16
N SER A 738 -43.68 -11.84 -16.91
CA SER A 738 -45.01 -11.61 -16.30
C SER A 738 -45.76 -10.43 -16.94
N LEU A 739 -45.04 -9.39 -17.37
CA LEU A 739 -45.63 -8.25 -18.10
C LEU A 739 -46.10 -8.66 -19.50
N SER A 740 -45.32 -9.49 -20.20
CA SER A 740 -45.72 -10.10 -21.48
C SER A 740 -46.94 -11.01 -21.30
N GLU A 741 -46.97 -11.88 -20.29
CA GLU A 741 -48.14 -12.74 -20.01
C GLU A 741 -49.41 -11.94 -19.70
N GLN A 742 -49.30 -10.82 -18.98
CA GLN A 742 -50.41 -9.90 -18.71
C GLN A 742 -50.85 -9.15 -19.98
N ALA A 743 -49.93 -8.77 -20.86
CA ALA A 743 -50.23 -8.13 -22.13
C ALA A 743 -50.96 -9.09 -23.10
N VAL A 744 -50.53 -10.35 -23.17
CA VAL A 744 -51.23 -11.40 -23.92
C VAL A 744 -52.63 -11.65 -23.34
N GLN A 745 -52.78 -11.73 -22.01
CA GLN A 745 -54.11 -11.86 -21.36
C GLN A 745 -55.02 -10.63 -21.62
N LEU A 746 -54.45 -9.43 -21.77
CA LEU A 746 -55.19 -8.24 -22.15
C LEU A 746 -55.63 -8.32 -23.62
N SER A 747 -54.76 -8.73 -24.54
CA SER A 747 -55.11 -8.99 -25.94
C SER A 747 -56.21 -10.06 -26.06
N GLU A 748 -56.09 -11.22 -25.42
CA GLU A 748 -57.15 -12.26 -25.40
C GLU A 748 -58.50 -11.77 -24.82
N ALA A 749 -58.47 -10.74 -23.95
CA ALA A 749 -59.67 -10.12 -23.40
C ALA A 749 -60.29 -9.05 -24.32
N LEU A 750 -59.49 -8.44 -25.20
CA LEU A 750 -59.91 -7.46 -26.20
C LEU A 750 -60.38 -8.13 -27.51
N ASP A 751 -59.79 -9.27 -27.89
CA ASP A 751 -60.19 -10.23 -28.95
C ASP A 751 -61.68 -10.63 -28.91
N ARG A 752 -62.36 -10.36 -27.80
CA ARG A 752 -63.80 -10.57 -27.61
C ARG A 752 -64.67 -9.53 -28.33
N PHE A 753 -64.13 -8.36 -28.68
CA PHE A 753 -64.86 -7.27 -29.28
C PHE A 753 -64.61 -7.20 -30.78
N ASP A 754 -65.66 -7.32 -31.59
CA ASP A 754 -65.54 -7.19 -33.05
C ASP A 754 -65.42 -5.69 -33.42
N THR A 755 -64.36 -5.30 -34.13
CA THR A 755 -64.08 -3.91 -34.57
C THR A 755 -63.80 -3.84 -36.08
N GLU A 756 -64.20 -2.77 -36.76
CA GLU A 756 -63.88 -2.49 -38.18
C GLU A 756 -62.61 -1.63 -38.36
N ALA A 757 -62.08 -1.03 -37.30
CA ALA A 757 -60.84 -0.24 -37.34
C ALA A 757 -59.60 -1.07 -37.77
N GLU A 758 -59.20 -0.97 -39.06
CA GLU A 758 -57.97 -1.61 -39.54
C GLU A 758 -56.71 -0.94 -38.93
N PRO A 759 -55.71 -1.71 -38.46
CA PRO A 759 -54.58 -1.18 -37.67
C PRO A 759 -53.62 -0.26 -38.44
N GLU A 760 -53.73 -0.13 -39.76
CA GLU A 760 -52.92 0.80 -40.56
C GLU A 760 -53.45 2.25 -40.55
N ASP A 761 -54.75 2.49 -40.33
CA ASP A 761 -55.38 3.82 -40.49
C ASP A 761 -55.12 4.80 -39.32
N LEU A 762 -54.46 4.34 -38.24
CA LEU A 762 -54.12 5.14 -37.05
C LEU A 762 -52.60 5.31 -36.82
N ALA A 763 -51.78 5.01 -37.83
CA ALA A 763 -50.32 4.92 -37.75
C ALA A 763 -49.55 6.27 -37.69
N SER A 764 -49.99 7.22 -36.85
CA SER A 764 -49.40 8.57 -36.72
C SER A 764 -48.60 8.79 -35.43
N ASP A 765 -49.22 8.60 -34.26
CA ASP A 765 -48.81 9.35 -33.05
C ASP A 765 -48.18 8.52 -31.92
N VAL A 766 -48.00 7.19 -32.08
CA VAL A 766 -47.35 6.33 -31.07
C VAL A 766 -46.22 5.49 -31.68
N ALA A 767 -45.27 6.18 -32.32
CA ALA A 767 -43.93 5.62 -32.53
C ALA A 767 -43.10 5.87 -31.27
N VAL A 768 -43.03 4.88 -30.36
CA VAL A 768 -42.03 4.87 -29.30
C VAL A 768 -40.70 4.51 -29.95
N ASP A 769 -39.83 5.51 -30.14
CA ASP A 769 -38.53 5.30 -30.78
C ASP A 769 -37.54 4.68 -29.80
N VAL A 770 -37.43 3.34 -29.85
CA VAL A 770 -36.44 2.56 -29.11
C VAL A 770 -35.13 2.41 -29.91
N GLY A 771 -34.97 3.14 -31.03
CA GLY A 771 -33.85 2.98 -31.96
C GLY A 771 -32.51 3.54 -31.45
N GLU A 772 -32.50 4.50 -30.53
CA GLU A 772 -31.30 5.29 -30.20
C GLU A 772 -30.38 4.67 -29.13
N PHE A 773 -30.66 3.45 -28.63
CA PHE A 773 -29.76 2.72 -27.74
C PHE A 773 -28.84 1.71 -28.45
N ALA A 774 -28.99 1.50 -29.76
CA ALA A 774 -28.38 0.39 -30.50
C ALA A 774 -27.16 0.75 -31.37
N THR A 775 -26.40 1.80 -31.06
CA THR A 775 -25.14 2.13 -31.75
C THR A 775 -24.06 2.73 -30.84
N ASN A 776 -23.26 1.89 -30.16
CA ASN A 776 -21.81 2.13 -29.96
C ASN A 776 -21.04 0.98 -29.23
N VAL A 777 -21.20 -0.26 -29.66
CA VAL A 777 -20.13 -1.27 -29.52
C VAL A 777 -19.98 -2.01 -30.85
N VAL A 778 -18.79 -1.93 -31.45
CA VAL A 778 -18.39 -2.76 -32.59
C VAL A 778 -17.13 -3.51 -32.18
N VAL A 779 -17.30 -4.80 -31.89
CA VAL A 779 -16.18 -5.75 -31.79
C VAL A 779 -16.18 -6.58 -33.08
N GLU A 780 -15.09 -6.52 -33.83
CA GLU A 780 -14.95 -7.26 -35.09
C GLU A 780 -14.62 -8.74 -34.81
N ALA A 781 -15.64 -9.60 -34.88
CA ALA A 781 -15.47 -11.04 -34.79
C ALA A 781 -15.13 -11.66 -36.16
N GLU A 782 -13.84 -11.76 -36.51
CA GLU A 782 -13.40 -12.69 -37.55
C GLU A 782 -13.45 -14.12 -37.01
N GLY A 783 -14.26 -14.99 -37.63
CA GLY A 783 -14.42 -16.39 -37.22
C GLY A 783 -13.80 -17.37 -38.21
N GLU A 784 -13.16 -18.43 -37.70
CA GLU A 784 -12.82 -19.64 -38.46
C GLU A 784 -13.44 -20.91 -37.82
N ASP A 785 -13.54 -21.97 -38.63
CA ASP A 785 -14.47 -23.10 -38.45
C ASP A 785 -14.38 -23.86 -37.12
N ALA A 786 -15.55 -24.18 -36.56
CA ALA A 786 -15.70 -25.28 -35.61
C ALA A 786 -15.64 -26.64 -36.35
N ALA A 787 -14.70 -27.50 -35.95
CA ALA A 787 -14.62 -28.89 -36.42
C ALA A 787 -14.81 -29.87 -35.25
N GLU A 788 -15.78 -30.76 -35.36
CA GLU A 788 -16.14 -31.73 -34.32
C GLU A 788 -14.96 -32.67 -33.97
N THR A 789 -14.71 -32.90 -32.69
CA THR A 789 -13.97 -34.07 -32.19
C THR A 789 -14.50 -34.47 -30.81
N GLU A 790 -14.88 -35.74 -30.65
CA GLU A 790 -15.32 -36.31 -29.38
C GLU A 790 -14.15 -36.38 -28.39
N VAL A 791 -14.37 -36.00 -27.13
CA VAL A 791 -13.42 -36.24 -26.02
C VAL A 791 -14.02 -37.29 -25.08
N ASP A 792 -13.18 -38.24 -24.65
CA ASP A 792 -13.57 -39.43 -23.90
C ASP A 792 -13.51 -39.19 -22.38
N ASP A 793 -14.42 -39.82 -21.65
CA ASP A 793 -14.69 -39.55 -20.24
C ASP A 793 -13.79 -40.44 -19.35
N THR A 794 -12.60 -39.98 -18.97
CA THR A 794 -11.80 -40.65 -17.92
C THR A 794 -10.81 -39.70 -17.21
N PRO A 795 -10.88 -39.54 -15.87
CA PRO A 795 -9.87 -38.82 -15.11
C PRO A 795 -8.58 -39.63 -14.97
N ALA A 796 -7.43 -38.95 -15.05
CA ALA A 796 -6.12 -39.51 -14.75
C ALA A 796 -5.40 -38.60 -13.73
N GLU A 797 -4.96 -39.19 -12.62
CA GLU A 797 -4.14 -38.51 -11.62
C GLU A 797 -2.77 -38.17 -12.24
N ILE A 798 -2.30 -36.93 -12.09
CA ILE A 798 -0.91 -36.54 -12.34
C ILE A 798 -0.23 -36.34 -11.00
N SER A 799 0.88 -37.03 -10.78
CA SER A 799 1.70 -36.97 -9.57
C SER A 799 2.81 -35.95 -9.70
N ALA A 800 3.13 -35.25 -8.61
CA ALA A 800 4.26 -34.32 -8.55
C ALA A 800 5.61 -35.02 -8.76
N ASP A 801 6.14 -34.94 -9.98
CA ASP A 801 7.51 -35.36 -10.37
C ASP A 801 7.95 -34.66 -11.69
N GLU A 802 7.33 -33.52 -12.06
CA GLU A 802 7.60 -32.76 -13.31
C GLU A 802 7.92 -31.28 -13.05
N ILE A 803 8.72 -31.02 -12.00
CA ILE A 803 9.50 -29.79 -11.81
C ILE A 803 10.97 -30.21 -11.69
N LEU A 804 11.92 -29.34 -12.09
CA LEU A 804 13.38 -29.58 -12.24
C LEU A 804 13.83 -30.23 -13.57
N GLY A 805 13.80 -29.43 -14.65
CA GLY A 805 14.41 -29.76 -15.95
C GLY A 805 15.87 -29.32 -16.11
N LEU A 806 16.77 -29.68 -15.18
CA LEU A 806 18.22 -29.41 -15.30
C LEU A 806 18.94 -30.54 -16.05
N GLU A 807 19.19 -30.38 -17.35
CA GLU A 807 20.03 -31.31 -18.14
C GLU A 807 21.47 -30.81 -18.30
N THR A 808 22.43 -31.53 -17.72
CA THR A 808 23.86 -31.34 -17.92
C THR A 808 24.40 -32.32 -18.98
N GLU A 809 24.95 -31.81 -20.09
CA GLU A 809 25.83 -32.58 -20.98
C GLU A 809 27.11 -31.80 -21.33
N GLY A 810 28.18 -32.51 -21.66
CA GLY A 810 29.48 -31.94 -22.01
C GLY A 810 30.33 -32.87 -22.88
N ASP A 811 31.47 -32.34 -23.33
CA ASP A 811 32.51 -32.97 -24.16
C ASP A 811 32.12 -33.47 -25.58
N ALA A 812 32.58 -32.71 -26.59
CA ALA A 812 32.92 -33.24 -27.91
C ALA A 812 34.11 -32.44 -28.51
N GLU A 813 35.15 -33.15 -28.97
CA GLU A 813 36.40 -32.55 -29.49
C GLU A 813 36.35 -32.12 -30.97
N ALA A 814 37.40 -31.37 -31.37
CA ALA A 814 37.86 -31.08 -32.73
C ALA A 814 37.17 -29.90 -33.48
N ASP A 815 37.86 -29.13 -34.34
CA ASP A 815 39.19 -29.32 -34.96
C ASP A 815 40.02 -28.02 -35.00
N VAL A 816 41.33 -28.11 -35.24
CA VAL A 816 42.25 -26.96 -35.36
C VAL A 816 42.86 -26.86 -36.77
N GLU A 817 42.72 -25.72 -37.45
CA GLU A 817 43.62 -25.27 -38.52
C GLU A 817 43.84 -23.75 -38.47
N THR A 818 44.85 -23.23 -39.17
CA THR A 818 45.66 -22.07 -38.72
C THR A 818 45.90 -20.96 -39.75
N ASP A 819 46.42 -19.81 -39.26
CA ASP A 819 47.09 -18.71 -40.00
C ASP A 819 46.14 -17.76 -40.77
N ASP A 820 46.36 -16.43 -40.87
CA ASP A 820 47.61 -15.64 -40.90
C ASP A 820 47.35 -14.16 -40.49
N GLY A 821 48.31 -13.54 -39.77
CA GLY A 821 48.75 -12.18 -40.12
C GLY A 821 48.40 -10.94 -39.26
N THR A 822 49.42 -10.45 -38.53
CA THR A 822 49.78 -9.02 -38.30
C THR A 822 49.26 -8.29 -37.03
N GLU A 823 50.19 -8.10 -36.07
CA GLU A 823 50.15 -7.15 -34.93
C GLU A 823 50.64 -5.72 -35.35
N PRO A 824 50.93 -4.76 -34.43
CA PRO A 824 50.03 -4.08 -33.48
C PRO A 824 50.17 -2.54 -33.57
N ILE A 825 49.39 -1.77 -32.79
CA ILE A 825 49.78 -0.42 -32.32
C ILE A 825 49.37 -0.29 -30.84
N ALA A 826 50.25 0.30 -30.01
CA ALA A 826 50.07 0.46 -28.57
C ALA A 826 49.64 1.88 -28.18
N PHE A 827 49.37 2.08 -26.88
CA PHE A 827 49.31 3.40 -26.24
C PHE A 827 50.70 4.06 -26.24
N ASP A 828 50.72 5.39 -26.17
CA ASP A 828 51.83 6.21 -25.66
C ASP A 828 51.22 7.43 -24.95
N ASP A 829 51.83 7.84 -23.84
CA ASP A 829 51.45 9.00 -23.01
C ASP A 829 52.64 9.96 -22.89
N GLU A 830 52.38 11.28 -22.89
CA GLU A 830 53.26 12.30 -22.31
C GLU A 830 52.57 13.69 -22.29
N ALA A 831 52.39 14.26 -21.09
CA ALA A 831 52.06 15.68 -20.87
C ALA A 831 53.35 16.56 -20.97
N PRO A 832 53.34 17.93 -20.84
CA PRO A 832 52.95 18.61 -19.59
C PRO A 832 52.47 20.11 -19.66
N SER A 833 52.02 20.59 -18.48
CA SER A 833 52.27 21.92 -17.88
C SER A 833 51.69 23.24 -18.48
N ASP A 834 50.67 23.79 -17.78
CA ASP A 834 50.76 24.97 -16.87
C ASP A 834 49.83 26.21 -17.12
N ALA A 835 49.22 26.65 -15.99
CA ALA A 835 48.61 27.94 -15.62
C ALA A 835 47.75 28.80 -16.60
N ALA A 836 46.43 28.89 -16.32
CA ALA A 836 45.77 30.10 -15.79
C ALA A 836 44.25 29.90 -15.48
N ASP A 837 43.75 30.61 -14.47
CA ASP A 837 42.39 30.56 -13.86
C ASP A 837 41.93 32.02 -13.54
N PRO A 838 40.65 32.39 -13.25
CA PRO A 838 39.34 31.68 -13.31
C PRO A 838 38.27 32.38 -14.21
N LEU A 839 37.04 31.83 -14.28
CA LEU A 839 35.75 32.49 -13.92
C LEU A 839 34.48 31.77 -14.45
N SER A 840 33.39 31.82 -13.66
CA SER A 840 32.00 31.39 -13.97
C SER A 840 31.03 32.56 -13.71
N PRO A 841 29.68 32.42 -13.85
CA PRO A 841 28.84 31.79 -14.87
C PRO A 841 27.93 32.85 -15.56
N VAL A 842 26.84 32.47 -16.26
CA VAL A 842 25.49 33.13 -16.32
C VAL A 842 24.58 32.57 -17.44
N ASP A 843 23.36 32.19 -17.03
CA ASP A 843 22.00 32.20 -17.62
C ASP A 843 21.70 32.19 -19.14
N GLU A 844 20.59 31.53 -19.52
CA GLU A 844 19.83 31.76 -20.76
C GLU A 844 18.54 32.58 -20.48
N GLU A 845 18.13 33.45 -21.42
CA GLU A 845 16.87 34.21 -21.37
C GLU A 845 16.01 34.00 -22.63
N ALA A 846 14.70 34.26 -22.50
CA ALA A 846 13.68 34.04 -23.52
C ALA A 846 13.65 35.11 -24.64
N SER A 847 12.83 34.88 -25.68
CA SER A 847 12.43 35.92 -26.63
C SER A 847 11.00 35.70 -27.19
N ASP A 848 10.34 36.78 -27.61
CA ASP A 848 8.87 36.89 -27.76
C ASP A 848 8.43 37.58 -29.08
N SER A 849 7.18 37.32 -29.49
CA SER A 849 6.36 38.04 -30.48
C SER A 849 6.75 37.89 -31.99
N ALA A 850 5.89 38.17 -32.99
CA ALA A 850 4.60 38.87 -33.03
C ALA A 850 3.76 38.58 -34.32
N ALA A 851 2.45 38.94 -34.27
CA ALA A 851 1.62 39.52 -35.36
C ALA A 851 1.22 38.67 -36.62
N VAL A 852 0.14 38.94 -37.39
CA VAL A 852 -1.25 39.48 -37.20
C VAL A 852 -1.96 39.54 -38.58
N THR A 853 -3.28 39.24 -38.67
CA THR A 853 -4.34 39.74 -39.61
C THR A 853 -5.53 38.74 -39.61
N ASP A 854 -6.83 39.04 -39.41
CA ASP A 854 -7.76 40.19 -39.58
C ASP A 854 -8.65 40.16 -40.85
N ALA A 855 -10.00 40.18 -40.65
CA ALA A 855 -11.00 41.06 -41.29
C ALA A 855 -12.36 40.45 -41.81
N GLY A 856 -13.41 40.50 -40.98
CA GLY A 856 -14.86 40.66 -41.37
C GLY A 856 -15.62 39.48 -42.03
N GLY A 857 -16.96 39.38 -42.03
CA GLY A 857 -18.11 40.19 -41.53
C GLY A 857 -19.41 39.76 -42.28
N ALA A 858 -20.65 40.20 -42.04
CA ALA A 858 -21.31 41.01 -41.00
C ALA A 858 -22.87 40.84 -41.08
N ASP A 859 -23.61 41.05 -39.98
CA ASP A 859 -25.09 40.91 -39.79
C ASP A 859 -25.94 42.04 -40.46
N PRO A 860 -27.25 41.84 -40.78
CA PRO A 860 -28.33 42.46 -39.98
C PRO A 860 -29.76 41.81 -39.94
N LEU A 861 -30.36 41.78 -38.73
CA LEU A 861 -31.79 42.08 -38.37
C LEU A 861 -32.97 41.10 -38.67
N ALA A 862 -33.44 40.40 -37.61
CA ALA A 862 -34.74 40.49 -36.88
C ALA A 862 -36.03 41.04 -37.56
N PRO A 863 -37.30 40.76 -37.08
CA PRO A 863 -37.66 40.33 -35.71
C PRO A 863 -38.87 39.35 -35.52
N THR A 864 -39.15 38.98 -34.25
CA THR A 864 -40.40 38.39 -33.67
C THR A 864 -40.91 37.08 -34.30
N GLY A 865 -41.12 35.99 -33.57
CA GLY A 865 -41.15 35.77 -32.11
C GLY A 865 -41.76 34.38 -31.82
N SER A 866 -42.33 34.04 -30.67
CA SER A 866 -42.45 34.72 -29.36
C SER A 866 -43.42 33.87 -28.51
N ASP A 867 -43.16 33.40 -27.29
CA ASP A 867 -41.98 33.41 -26.37
C ASP A 867 -42.01 32.03 -25.63
N GLY A 868 -41.17 31.56 -24.70
CA GLY A 868 -40.10 32.07 -23.79
C GLY A 868 -39.87 30.97 -22.71
N GLU A 869 -39.00 30.99 -21.69
CA GLU A 869 -37.85 31.81 -21.20
C GLU A 869 -37.28 31.06 -19.93
N ALA A 870 -35.99 31.01 -19.55
CA ALA A 870 -34.69 31.14 -20.24
C ALA A 870 -33.48 30.78 -19.29
N ASP A 871 -32.64 29.80 -19.68
CA ASP A 871 -31.16 29.72 -19.55
C ASP A 871 -30.41 29.59 -18.18
N ASP A 872 -29.06 29.68 -18.27
CA ASP A 872 -27.99 29.03 -17.47
C ASP A 872 -26.89 30.04 -16.95
N GLU A 873 -25.75 29.56 -16.43
CA GLU A 873 -24.82 30.25 -15.50
C GLU A 873 -23.97 31.48 -15.93
N SER A 874 -23.67 32.31 -14.90
CA SER A 874 -22.43 33.10 -14.63
C SER A 874 -22.08 34.39 -15.39
N GLU A 875 -21.86 35.50 -14.64
CA GLU A 875 -20.54 36.17 -14.48
C GLU A 875 -20.56 37.41 -13.53
N THR A 876 -19.34 37.84 -13.18
CA THR A 876 -18.76 38.89 -12.29
C THR A 876 -19.34 40.35 -12.35
N GLU A 877 -18.94 41.39 -11.57
CA GLU A 877 -17.65 41.75 -10.90
C GLU A 877 -17.78 42.91 -9.83
N HIS A 878 -16.70 43.17 -9.07
CA HIS A 878 -16.28 44.41 -8.33
C HIS A 878 -16.81 44.85 -6.93
N ASP A 879 -15.87 44.85 -5.94
CA ASP A 879 -15.38 45.93 -5.02
C ASP A 879 -16.35 46.96 -4.35
N ASP A 880 -16.16 47.44 -3.10
CA ASP A 880 -14.90 47.93 -2.47
C ASP A 880 -15.03 48.29 -0.95
N VAL A 881 -13.90 48.31 -0.20
CA VAL A 881 -13.54 49.22 0.95
C VAL A 881 -14.13 49.11 2.41
N PHE A 882 -13.28 48.57 3.34
CA PHE A 882 -12.81 49.10 4.67
C PHE A 882 -13.57 49.04 6.06
N THR A 883 -13.03 48.18 6.95
CA THR A 883 -12.42 48.44 8.32
C THR A 883 -13.17 48.63 9.67
N PHE A 884 -12.47 48.14 10.74
CA PHE A 884 -12.50 48.42 12.21
C PHE A 884 -13.75 48.01 13.02
N GLY A 885 -13.63 47.47 14.26
CA GLY A 885 -12.45 46.97 15.01
C GLY A 885 -12.55 47.14 16.55
N GLU A 886 -11.85 46.25 17.30
CA GLU A 886 -11.49 46.30 18.75
C GLU A 886 -12.61 46.38 19.83
N GLY A 887 -12.40 45.79 21.01
CA GLY A 887 -13.39 45.84 22.10
C GLY A 887 -13.18 45.03 23.40
N GLU A 888 -11.96 44.75 23.85
CA GLU A 888 -11.72 44.29 25.23
C GLU A 888 -11.96 45.44 26.25
N ASP A 889 -12.30 45.12 27.51
CA ASP A 889 -11.81 45.88 28.68
C ASP A 889 -11.94 45.06 29.99
N GLU A 890 -11.08 45.33 30.97
CA GLU A 890 -10.92 44.56 32.22
C GLU A 890 -11.85 44.99 33.37
N SER A 891 -11.81 44.23 34.47
CA SER A 891 -12.57 44.52 35.71
C SER A 891 -11.77 45.29 36.77
N GLU A 892 -12.29 46.43 37.24
CA GLU A 892 -11.99 46.98 38.58
C GLU A 892 -13.23 47.65 39.22
N GLY A 893 -13.35 47.55 40.56
CA GLY A 893 -13.86 48.67 41.36
C GLY A 893 -15.27 48.62 42.00
N GLU A 894 -15.34 48.15 43.24
CA GLU A 894 -16.21 48.65 44.33
C GLU A 894 -17.77 48.76 44.18
N SER A 895 -18.44 47.65 44.48
CA SER A 895 -19.32 47.51 45.67
C SER A 895 -20.81 47.92 45.67
N LYS A 896 -21.54 47.16 46.52
CA LYS A 896 -22.69 47.50 47.40
C LYS A 896 -24.15 47.13 47.03
N ASP A 897 -24.65 46.23 47.90
CA ASP A 897 -25.92 46.27 48.64
C ASP A 897 -27.26 45.86 47.94
N GLU A 898 -28.06 45.09 48.70
CA GLU A 898 -29.53 44.83 48.59
C GLU A 898 -30.07 43.82 47.54
N ASP A 899 -29.83 42.53 47.83
CA ASP A 899 -30.87 41.45 47.95
C ASP A 899 -32.18 42.02 48.57
N PRO A 900 -33.43 41.61 48.18
CA PRO A 900 -33.81 40.18 48.08
C PRO A 900 -34.99 39.77 47.15
N THR A 901 -35.41 38.49 47.30
CA THR A 901 -36.75 37.87 47.04
C THR A 901 -37.22 37.66 45.58
N ASP A 902 -38.00 36.61 45.24
CA ASP A 902 -38.29 35.26 45.82
C ASP A 902 -39.15 34.46 44.79
N ASP A 903 -39.60 33.25 45.15
CA ASP A 903 -40.73 32.49 44.56
C ASP A 903 -40.61 32.02 43.09
N SER A 904 -39.98 30.85 42.93
CA SER A 904 -40.49 29.63 42.26
C SER A 904 -41.74 29.68 41.35
N GLU A 905 -41.69 28.90 40.25
CA GLU A 905 -42.29 27.55 40.20
C GLU A 905 -41.48 26.64 39.24
#